data_AF-A0A969Y8G8-F1
#
_entry.id   AF-A0A969Y8G8-F1
#
_cell.length_a   1.000
_cell.length_b   1.000
_cell.length_c   1.000
_cell.angle_alpha   90.00
_cell.angle_beta   90.00
_cell.angle_gamma   90.00
#
_symmetry.space_group_name_H-M   'P 1'
#
loop_
_entity.id
_entity.type
_entity.pdbx_description
1 polymer ?
#
loop_
_entity_poly.entity_id
_entity_poly.type
_entity_poly.pdbx_seq_one_letter_code
_entity_poly.pdbx_strand_id
1 'polypeptide(L)'
;GVAATVTITVVEAVHYVSLNSINPVPPYSSWATAATNIQDAVDAATGTGATVLVSNGTFAAGECRASGDSRNRVVVAKPLIIKSVEGPETTIIDGNGKMRCVYLANGAILSGFTLTNGSAENGAGVYAESLACVVTNCIVIGNSADAGGGAFQATMYNCRLTANSANKGGGACKCRLEDCVLCENHAYACWKHYRFEWWWSLGEGGGALSCAVNNCKLVGNSADNNGGGACDSTLYNCTVTGNSGQRGGGVHGTTAYDSIVYYNMADRGENHSDSTLNYCCTTPLPFEGVGNIDADPQLVSLGHIAASSPCRGAGNAAYAAGVDTDGEPWANPPSIGCDEVYAEVLTGPLAPTIRASFDNVAVGYPLNLEGFAEGNVTANAWEFGDGTRATNRVYVTHAWTSAGDYKLTFTVFNDSHPEGVSTNVTIRVSEAVHYVSANSANPVPPYSSWTTAATNIQDAVDLATVSGATVLVGSGTYATGQRESEDIELFSWYICRLAVAKPLIIKSVEGPQTTIIDGNGEMRCVHLANGAILSGFTLTNGSAWYGGGVYAEPSGCVITNCVLTGNSAWEHGGGAHGGTLYNCTLTGNSAWEGGGAYWGTLYNCTLTGNWADSEGGGASKSTLYNCTVTGNLATGNGGGAYGGALYNCTLTGNSADSGGGLSSGFDFETGRDLPCAANNCIVYFNKGGNYAGATMNYCCTTPLPTNGVGNIDADPRFVNAAAGDFRLLPDSPCIDAGTNLINIIATDIVGLPRPLDGNGDGVARFDIGAYEFNPYRFEPTLQFDAGGFAFTVRGEPGKLVRIERSRDLVTWELAAIVPLPASGQRLVDPAATTEPFVFYRAVTP
;
A
#
# COMPACT_ATOMS: atom_id res chain seq x y z
N GLY A 1 55.75 48.52 -1.32
CA GLY A 1 55.29 47.19 -0.88
C GLY A 1 55.99 46.16 -1.73
N VAL A 2 56.52 45.09 -1.12
CA VAL A 2 57.11 43.98 -1.87
C VAL A 2 55.98 43.04 -2.25
N ALA A 3 55.75 42.84 -3.55
CA ALA A 3 54.80 41.85 -4.04
C ALA A 3 55.55 40.53 -4.29
N ALA A 4 55.10 39.46 -3.64
CA ALA A 4 55.53 38.11 -3.98
C ALA A 4 54.66 37.58 -5.11
N THR A 5 55.28 37.10 -6.19
CA THR A 5 54.59 36.44 -7.30
C THR A 5 54.84 34.93 -7.17
N VAL A 6 53.79 34.15 -7.03
CA VAL A 6 53.86 32.67 -7.11
C VAL A 6 53.50 32.27 -8.53
N THR A 7 54.37 31.51 -9.18
CA THR A 7 54.07 30.85 -10.46
C THR A 7 53.55 29.46 -10.15
N ILE A 8 52.30 29.17 -10.54
CA ILE A 8 51.70 27.83 -10.44
C ILE A 8 51.80 27.18 -11.83
N THR A 9 52.58 26.10 -11.93
CA THR A 9 52.61 25.26 -13.14
C THR A 9 51.58 24.14 -12.97
N VAL A 10 50.56 24.12 -13.82
CA VAL A 10 49.58 23.02 -13.90
C VAL A 10 50.11 22.00 -14.91
N VAL A 11 50.32 20.76 -14.47
CA VAL A 11 50.70 19.63 -15.34
C VAL A 11 49.61 18.58 -15.22
N GLU A 12 48.99 18.22 -16.34
CA GLU A 12 48.03 17.12 -16.40
C GLU A 12 48.78 15.78 -16.29
N ALA A 13 48.78 15.17 -15.10
CA ALA A 13 49.37 13.86 -14.89
C ALA A 13 48.33 12.77 -15.18
N VAL A 14 48.51 12.05 -16.29
CA VAL A 14 47.65 10.93 -16.71
C VAL A 14 48.39 9.61 -16.54
N HIS A 15 47.75 8.66 -15.87
CA HIS A 15 48.23 7.29 -15.64
C HIS A 15 47.28 6.30 -16.32
N TYR A 16 47.82 5.37 -17.10
CA TYR A 16 47.03 4.49 -17.96
C TYR A 16 46.95 3.07 -17.37
N VAL A 17 45.78 2.44 -17.49
CA VAL A 17 45.51 1.08 -17.01
C VAL A 17 44.89 0.23 -18.12
N SER A 18 45.51 -0.90 -18.45
CA SER A 18 44.97 -1.89 -19.38
C SER A 18 45.33 -3.32 -18.97
N LEU A 19 44.33 -4.19 -18.85
CA LEU A 19 44.53 -5.62 -18.55
C LEU A 19 45.45 -6.32 -19.57
N ASN A 20 45.50 -5.81 -20.79
CA ASN A 20 46.28 -6.38 -21.90
C ASN A 20 47.69 -5.80 -22.02
N SER A 21 48.10 -4.93 -21.08
CA SER A 21 49.45 -4.36 -21.10
C SER A 21 50.51 -5.45 -20.95
N ILE A 22 51.41 -5.53 -21.93
CA ILE A 22 52.52 -6.49 -21.95
C ILE A 22 53.83 -5.93 -21.38
N ASN A 23 53.85 -4.64 -21.03
CA ASN A 23 55.04 -3.93 -20.54
C ASN A 23 54.68 -2.87 -19.49
N PRO A 24 54.10 -3.24 -18.33
CA PRO A 24 53.71 -2.28 -17.30
C PRO A 24 54.95 -1.64 -16.66
N VAL A 25 55.12 -0.32 -16.85
CA VAL A 25 56.27 0.44 -16.33
C VAL A 25 55.80 1.74 -15.66
N PRO A 26 56.00 1.91 -14.33
CA PRO A 26 55.74 3.17 -13.64
C PRO A 26 56.49 4.35 -14.29
N PRO A 27 55.89 5.55 -14.37
CA PRO A 27 54.63 5.95 -13.75
C PRO A 27 53.39 5.62 -14.60
N TYR A 28 53.46 4.69 -15.56
CA TYR A 28 52.32 4.31 -16.41
C TYR A 28 51.80 5.47 -17.28
N SER A 29 52.69 6.28 -17.83
CA SER A 29 52.36 7.54 -18.54
C SER A 29 51.86 7.37 -19.98
N SER A 30 51.66 6.14 -20.46
CA SER A 30 51.11 5.85 -21.79
C SER A 30 50.43 4.48 -21.84
N TRP A 31 49.58 4.23 -22.84
CA TRP A 31 49.00 2.91 -23.10
C TRP A 31 50.05 1.80 -23.28
N ALA A 32 51.21 2.10 -23.90
CA ALA A 32 52.28 1.13 -24.11
C ALA A 32 53.00 0.71 -22.82
N THR A 33 52.88 1.51 -21.76
CA THR A 33 53.46 1.27 -20.44
C THR A 33 52.40 1.14 -19.36
N ALA A 34 51.13 0.95 -19.71
CA ALA A 34 50.00 0.97 -18.80
C ALA A 34 50.11 -0.08 -17.69
N ALA A 35 49.57 0.21 -16.50
CA ALA A 35 49.43 -0.77 -15.44
C ALA A 35 48.43 -1.86 -15.82
N THR A 36 48.60 -3.08 -15.32
CA THR A 36 47.65 -4.19 -15.54
C THR A 36 46.54 -4.24 -14.49
N ASN A 37 46.66 -3.47 -13.41
CA ASN A 37 45.64 -3.32 -12.38
C ASN A 37 45.48 -1.83 -12.02
N ILE A 38 44.29 -1.47 -11.51
CA ILE A 38 43.94 -0.08 -11.23
C ILE A 38 44.74 0.47 -10.04
N GLN A 39 44.95 -0.34 -8.99
CA GLN A 39 45.61 0.12 -7.76
C GLN A 39 47.05 0.57 -8.01
N ASP A 40 47.81 -0.13 -8.86
CA ASP A 40 49.18 0.27 -9.20
C ASP A 40 49.24 1.67 -9.81
N ALA A 41 48.31 2.02 -10.69
CA ALA A 41 48.23 3.35 -11.29
C ALA A 41 47.78 4.41 -10.27
N VAL A 42 46.86 4.07 -9.37
CA VAL A 42 46.44 4.91 -8.25
C VAL A 42 47.60 5.21 -7.29
N ASP A 43 48.43 4.21 -7.00
CA ASP A 43 49.59 4.34 -6.13
C ASP A 43 50.68 5.22 -6.75
N ALA A 44 50.90 5.06 -8.06
CA ALA A 44 51.83 5.89 -8.85
C ALA A 44 51.36 7.34 -9.02
N ALA A 45 50.05 7.60 -8.96
CA ALA A 45 49.47 8.94 -9.04
C ALA A 45 49.74 9.72 -7.74
N THR A 46 50.73 10.60 -7.78
CA THR A 46 51.17 11.41 -6.64
C THR A 46 50.66 12.86 -6.67
N GLY A 47 50.22 13.35 -7.83
CA GLY A 47 49.66 14.69 -7.97
C GLY A 47 48.18 14.74 -7.58
N THR A 48 47.80 15.74 -6.77
CA THR A 48 46.38 16.08 -6.55
C THR A 48 45.72 16.43 -7.89
N GLY A 49 44.56 15.84 -8.15
CA GLY A 49 43.82 16.00 -9.41
C GLY A 49 44.36 15.19 -10.58
N ALA A 50 45.35 14.31 -10.37
CA ALA A 50 45.84 13.43 -11.43
C ALA A 50 44.74 12.45 -11.88
N THR A 51 44.79 12.08 -13.16
CA THR A 51 43.80 11.20 -13.79
C THR A 51 44.38 9.79 -13.97
N VAL A 52 43.62 8.77 -13.57
CA VAL A 52 43.85 7.37 -13.90
C VAL A 52 42.83 6.97 -14.97
N LEU A 53 43.31 6.70 -16.18
CA LEU A 53 42.49 6.37 -17.34
C LEU A 53 42.52 4.86 -17.60
N VAL A 54 41.35 4.23 -17.58
CA VAL A 54 41.20 2.76 -17.55
C VAL A 54 40.53 2.25 -18.82
N SER A 55 41.17 1.32 -19.54
CA SER A 55 40.57 0.66 -20.71
C SER A 55 39.46 -0.32 -20.29
N ASN A 56 38.67 -0.78 -21.25
CA ASN A 56 37.66 -1.82 -21.03
C ASN A 56 38.25 -3.12 -20.45
N GLY A 57 37.38 -3.87 -19.76
CA GLY A 57 37.65 -5.17 -19.18
C GLY A 57 37.17 -5.30 -17.73
N THR A 58 37.31 -6.52 -17.19
CA THR A 58 36.90 -6.86 -15.81
C THR A 58 38.10 -6.89 -14.87
N PHE A 59 38.19 -5.90 -13.99
CA PHE A 59 39.23 -5.74 -13.00
C PHE A 59 38.87 -6.45 -11.68
N ALA A 60 39.11 -7.77 -11.67
CA ALA A 60 38.76 -8.67 -10.56
C ALA A 60 39.98 -9.17 -9.74
N ALA A 61 41.17 -8.60 -9.96
CA ALA A 61 42.41 -8.98 -9.28
C ALA A 61 42.95 -7.86 -8.38
N GLY A 62 43.72 -8.23 -7.35
CA GLY A 62 44.33 -7.30 -6.38
C GLY A 62 43.46 -6.97 -5.17
N GLU A 63 44.04 -6.72 -4.01
CA GLU A 63 43.30 -6.24 -2.84
C GLU A 63 44.09 -5.13 -2.15
N CYS A 64 43.38 -4.13 -1.63
CA CYS A 64 43.95 -3.03 -0.88
C CYS A 64 43.06 -2.70 0.33
N ARG A 65 43.63 -2.07 1.35
CA ARG A 65 42.92 -1.66 2.56
C ARG A 65 43.13 -0.19 2.82
N ALA A 66 42.04 0.54 3.03
CA ALA A 66 42.11 1.86 3.64
C ALA A 66 42.31 1.73 5.17
N SER A 67 42.82 2.78 5.81
CA SER A 67 43.10 2.75 7.25
C SER A 67 41.81 2.58 8.06
N GLY A 68 41.71 1.50 8.84
CA GLY A 68 40.54 1.22 9.68
C GLY A 68 39.34 0.65 8.94
N ASP A 69 39.49 0.29 7.67
CA ASP A 69 38.42 -0.16 6.81
C ASP A 69 38.65 -1.62 6.32
N SER A 70 37.58 -2.20 5.77
CA SER A 70 37.54 -3.55 5.19
C SER A 70 38.40 -3.70 3.92
N ARG A 71 38.38 -4.89 3.32
CA ARG A 71 39.09 -5.13 2.05
C ARG A 71 38.38 -4.38 0.92
N ASN A 72 39.16 -3.82 0.01
CA ASN A 72 38.69 -3.10 -1.17
C ASN A 72 39.41 -3.60 -2.42
N ARG A 73 38.75 -3.56 -3.59
CA ARG A 73 39.41 -3.78 -4.88
C ARG A 73 40.27 -2.57 -5.27
N VAL A 74 39.75 -1.36 -5.07
CA VAL A 74 40.46 -0.10 -5.34
C VAL A 74 40.33 0.85 -4.15
N VAL A 75 41.44 1.40 -3.69
CA VAL A 75 41.50 2.44 -2.65
C VAL A 75 42.07 3.72 -3.24
N VAL A 76 41.22 4.72 -3.39
CA VAL A 76 41.58 6.05 -3.88
C VAL A 76 41.76 6.96 -2.67
N ALA A 77 42.92 6.85 -2.01
CA ALA A 77 43.22 7.57 -0.77
C ALA A 77 43.61 9.05 -0.95
N LYS A 78 43.54 9.56 -2.19
CA LYS A 78 43.96 10.90 -2.59
C LYS A 78 42.89 11.50 -3.53
N PRO A 79 42.80 12.83 -3.67
CA PRO A 79 41.89 13.47 -4.61
C PRO A 79 42.33 13.22 -6.07
N LEU A 80 41.97 12.06 -6.61
CA LEU A 80 42.27 11.61 -7.97
C LEU A 80 41.00 11.47 -8.79
N ILE A 81 41.14 11.53 -10.11
CA ILE A 81 40.06 11.25 -11.07
C ILE A 81 40.30 9.86 -11.66
N ILE A 82 39.45 8.90 -11.36
CA ILE A 82 39.48 7.56 -11.95
C ILE A 82 38.39 7.49 -13.01
N LYS A 83 38.78 7.29 -14.27
CA LYS A 83 37.87 7.38 -15.41
C LYS A 83 38.03 6.21 -16.36
N SER A 84 36.92 5.59 -16.75
CA SER A 84 36.94 4.61 -17.84
C SER A 84 36.96 5.29 -19.20
N VAL A 85 37.53 4.61 -20.19
CA VAL A 85 37.55 5.09 -21.58
C VAL A 85 36.26 4.70 -22.32
N GLU A 86 35.80 3.47 -22.10
CA GLU A 86 34.73 2.83 -22.89
C GLU A 86 33.39 2.79 -22.14
N GLY A 87 33.29 3.48 -21.00
CA GLY A 87 32.06 3.56 -20.21
C GLY A 87 31.75 2.31 -19.36
N PRO A 88 30.64 2.37 -18.61
CA PRO A 88 30.31 1.37 -17.60
C PRO A 88 29.93 0.02 -18.20
N GLU A 89 29.39 -0.01 -19.42
CA GLU A 89 28.95 -1.25 -20.11
C GLU A 89 30.08 -2.26 -20.34
N THR A 90 31.34 -1.81 -20.37
CA THR A 90 32.49 -2.66 -20.69
C THR A 90 33.65 -2.55 -19.70
N THR A 91 33.60 -1.63 -18.74
CA THR A 91 34.67 -1.41 -17.75
C THR A 91 34.16 -1.73 -16.34
N ILE A 92 34.54 -2.90 -15.82
CA ILE A 92 33.95 -3.48 -14.61
C ILE A 92 35.00 -3.57 -13.50
N ILE A 93 34.66 -3.11 -12.29
CA ILE A 93 35.39 -3.38 -11.05
C ILE A 93 34.59 -4.41 -10.25
N ASP A 94 35.17 -5.59 -10.05
CA ASP A 94 34.48 -6.73 -9.43
C ASP A 94 35.03 -7.02 -8.03
N GLY A 95 34.17 -6.95 -7.00
CA GLY A 95 34.47 -7.29 -5.61
C GLY A 95 34.55 -8.80 -5.32
N ASN A 96 34.20 -9.66 -6.29
CA ASN A 96 34.19 -11.13 -6.21
C ASN A 96 33.40 -11.71 -5.01
N GLY A 97 32.42 -10.98 -4.50
CA GLY A 97 31.60 -11.33 -3.34
C GLY A 97 32.36 -11.31 -2.01
N LYS A 98 33.57 -10.74 -1.95
CA LYS A 98 34.48 -10.87 -0.80
C LYS A 98 34.97 -9.55 -0.20
N MET A 99 34.86 -8.47 -0.97
CA MET A 99 35.42 -7.17 -0.64
C MET A 99 34.62 -6.07 -1.32
N ARG A 100 34.76 -4.84 -0.83
CA ARG A 100 34.19 -3.66 -1.47
C ARG A 100 34.80 -3.44 -2.85
N CYS A 101 34.03 -2.90 -3.80
CA CYS A 101 34.58 -2.51 -5.10
C CYS A 101 35.50 -1.27 -4.96
N VAL A 102 34.99 -0.14 -4.49
CA VAL A 102 35.80 1.10 -4.43
C VAL A 102 35.67 1.83 -3.09
N TYR A 103 36.81 2.24 -2.55
CA TYR A 103 36.93 3.23 -1.48
C TYR A 103 37.40 4.57 -2.05
N LEU A 104 36.67 5.65 -1.74
CA LEU A 104 36.98 7.01 -2.14
C LEU A 104 37.26 7.88 -0.91
N ALA A 105 38.47 8.43 -0.85
CA ALA A 105 38.79 9.49 0.10
C ALA A 105 38.36 10.87 -0.42
N ASN A 106 38.30 11.84 0.49
CA ASN A 106 37.83 13.19 0.19
C ASN A 106 38.42 13.80 -1.09
N GLY A 107 37.55 14.21 -2.01
CA GLY A 107 37.90 14.84 -3.28
C GLY A 107 38.24 13.87 -4.42
N ALA A 108 38.10 12.56 -4.21
CA ALA A 108 38.22 11.57 -5.28
C ALA A 108 36.98 11.53 -6.17
N ILE A 109 37.19 11.27 -7.47
CA ILE A 109 36.15 11.18 -8.49
C ILE A 109 36.27 9.81 -9.18
N LEU A 110 35.15 9.11 -9.32
CA LEU A 110 35.04 7.86 -10.07
C LEU A 110 34.03 8.03 -11.20
N SER A 111 34.40 7.69 -12.43
CA SER A 111 33.47 7.84 -13.56
C SER A 111 33.54 6.73 -14.61
N GLY A 112 32.37 6.26 -15.03
CA GLY A 112 32.23 5.37 -16.17
C GLY A 112 32.44 3.89 -15.86
N PHE A 113 32.21 3.43 -14.63
CA PHE A 113 32.46 2.04 -14.25
C PHE A 113 31.19 1.28 -13.89
N THR A 114 31.18 -0.01 -14.19
CA THR A 114 30.30 -0.96 -13.50
C THR A 114 30.98 -1.47 -12.23
N LEU A 115 30.32 -1.41 -11.09
CA LEU A 115 30.78 -1.89 -9.80
C LEU A 115 29.89 -3.04 -9.34
N THR A 116 30.46 -4.23 -9.17
CA THR A 116 29.63 -5.44 -8.95
C THR A 116 30.24 -6.45 -7.99
N ASN A 117 29.38 -7.30 -7.43
CA ASN A 117 29.71 -8.34 -6.46
C ASN A 117 30.53 -7.81 -5.28
N GLY A 118 30.28 -6.57 -4.85
CA GLY A 118 30.86 -5.99 -3.66
C GLY A 118 30.30 -6.65 -2.40
N SER A 119 31.14 -6.85 -1.38
CA SER A 119 30.70 -7.22 -0.03
C SER A 119 31.48 -6.44 1.03
N ALA A 120 30.77 -5.67 1.85
CA ALA A 120 31.37 -4.80 2.87
C ALA A 120 30.39 -4.49 4.00
N GLU A 121 30.85 -3.85 5.08
CA GLU A 121 29.95 -3.31 6.10
C GLU A 121 29.16 -2.11 5.57
N ASN A 122 29.85 -1.14 4.98
CA ASN A 122 29.22 0.06 4.41
C ASN A 122 29.63 0.22 2.94
N GLY A 123 28.69 0.52 2.05
CA GLY A 123 29.01 0.95 0.69
C GLY A 123 29.70 -0.14 -0.12
N ALA A 124 29.08 -1.30 -0.32
CA ALA A 124 29.78 -2.46 -0.91
C ALA A 124 30.19 -2.25 -2.37
N GLY A 125 29.41 -1.50 -3.15
CA GLY A 125 29.87 -0.93 -4.42
C GLY A 125 30.84 0.23 -4.18
N VAL A 126 30.38 1.29 -3.51
CA VAL A 126 31.17 2.48 -3.21
C VAL A 126 31.05 2.90 -1.76
N TYR A 127 32.19 3.09 -1.11
CA TYR A 127 32.27 3.84 0.14
C TYR A 127 33.01 5.16 -0.10
N ALA A 128 32.39 6.26 0.31
CA ALA A 128 32.99 7.58 0.30
C ALA A 128 33.19 8.10 1.73
N GLU A 129 34.34 8.70 2.01
CA GLU A 129 34.62 9.34 3.31
C GLU A 129 33.71 10.55 3.58
N SER A 130 33.21 11.20 2.51
CA SER A 130 32.24 12.30 2.60
C SER A 130 31.56 12.56 1.27
N LEU A 131 30.52 13.40 1.30
CA LEU A 131 29.81 13.90 0.12
C LEU A 131 30.69 14.73 -0.84
N ALA A 132 31.96 15.01 -0.49
CA ALA A 132 32.93 15.60 -1.41
C ALA A 132 33.46 14.59 -2.46
N CYS A 133 33.21 13.29 -2.29
CA CYS A 133 33.55 12.28 -3.28
C CYS A 133 32.44 12.21 -4.34
N VAL A 134 32.85 12.15 -5.61
CA VAL A 134 31.92 12.14 -6.74
C VAL A 134 31.97 10.80 -7.47
N VAL A 135 30.81 10.22 -7.72
CA VAL A 135 30.63 9.06 -8.61
C VAL A 135 29.73 9.48 -9.76
N THR A 136 30.11 9.22 -11.01
CA THR A 136 29.30 9.69 -12.15
C THR A 136 29.33 8.78 -13.37
N ASN A 137 28.19 8.58 -14.02
CA ASN A 137 28.04 7.70 -15.18
C ASN A 137 28.44 6.26 -14.85
N CYS A 138 28.07 5.79 -13.66
CA CYS A 138 28.42 4.44 -13.17
C CYS A 138 27.18 3.56 -13.03
N ILE A 139 27.38 2.26 -13.21
CA ILE A 139 26.41 1.23 -12.87
C ILE A 139 26.90 0.55 -11.60
N VAL A 140 26.06 0.45 -10.57
CA VAL A 140 26.38 -0.21 -9.30
C VAL A 140 25.38 -1.33 -9.12
N ILE A 141 25.83 -2.58 -9.29
CA ILE A 141 24.94 -3.73 -9.47
C ILE A 141 25.33 -4.94 -8.63
N GLY A 142 24.36 -5.54 -7.92
CA GLY A 142 24.58 -6.83 -7.24
C GLY A 142 25.56 -6.76 -6.08
N ASN A 143 25.59 -5.64 -5.35
CA ASN A 143 26.48 -5.45 -4.19
C ASN A 143 25.70 -5.63 -2.88
N SER A 144 26.34 -6.20 -1.86
CA SER A 144 25.71 -6.48 -0.57
C SER A 144 26.45 -5.84 0.60
N ALA A 145 25.76 -5.04 1.42
CA ALA A 145 26.34 -4.38 2.59
C ALA A 145 25.49 -4.52 3.87
N ASP A 146 25.98 -4.02 5.01
CA ASP A 146 25.09 -3.71 6.13
C ASP A 146 24.36 -2.39 5.92
N ALA A 147 25.05 -1.37 5.39
CA ALA A 147 24.43 -0.11 4.98
C ALA A 147 24.93 0.38 3.61
N GLY A 148 24.00 0.80 2.74
CA GLY A 148 24.33 1.29 1.40
C GLY A 148 24.89 0.17 0.53
N GLY A 149 24.06 -0.80 0.14
CA GLY A 149 24.50 -1.95 -0.65
C GLY A 149 25.26 -1.51 -1.90
N GLY A 150 24.66 -0.59 -2.65
CA GLY A 150 25.33 0.09 -3.76
C GLY A 150 26.34 1.12 -3.28
N ALA A 151 25.89 2.15 -2.55
CA ALA A 151 26.75 3.28 -2.18
C ALA A 151 26.51 3.82 -0.77
N PHE A 152 27.58 4.31 -0.14
CA PHE A 152 27.53 4.97 1.16
C PHE A 152 28.23 6.33 1.12
N GLN A 153 27.51 7.39 1.50
CA GLN A 153 28.03 8.75 1.75
C GLN A 153 28.67 9.46 0.52
N ALA A 154 28.35 9.01 -0.69
CA ALA A 154 28.86 9.61 -1.93
C ALA A 154 27.89 10.66 -2.52
N THR A 155 28.41 11.61 -3.29
CA THR A 155 27.59 12.37 -4.26
C THR A 155 27.62 11.62 -5.60
N MET A 156 26.46 11.25 -6.13
CA MET A 156 26.35 10.50 -7.38
C MET A 156 25.54 11.27 -8.43
N TYR A 157 26.03 11.28 -9.67
CA TYR A 157 25.38 11.91 -10.82
C TYR A 157 25.19 10.91 -11.95
N ASN A 158 24.00 10.83 -12.53
CA ASN A 158 23.72 9.96 -13.68
C ASN A 158 24.22 8.52 -13.45
N CYS A 159 23.85 7.95 -12.31
CA CYS A 159 24.24 6.58 -11.95
C CYS A 159 23.02 5.67 -11.87
N ARG A 160 23.21 4.40 -12.21
CA ARG A 160 22.20 3.35 -12.03
C ARG A 160 22.62 2.42 -10.90
N LEU A 161 21.86 2.41 -9.82
CA LEU A 161 22.05 1.49 -8.69
C LEU A 161 20.97 0.43 -8.78
N THR A 162 21.34 -0.81 -9.08
CA THR A 162 20.36 -1.86 -9.34
C THR A 162 20.68 -3.18 -8.66
N ALA A 163 19.65 -3.89 -8.18
CA ALA A 163 19.81 -5.20 -7.56
C ALA A 163 20.86 -5.24 -6.42
N ASN A 164 21.04 -4.14 -5.67
CA ASN A 164 21.90 -4.11 -4.50
C ASN A 164 21.08 -4.43 -3.25
N SER A 165 21.74 -5.00 -2.25
CA SER A 165 21.10 -5.35 -0.99
C SER A 165 21.85 -4.80 0.22
N ALA A 166 21.10 -4.38 1.24
CA ALA A 166 21.67 -4.07 2.54
C ALA A 166 20.68 -4.34 3.66
N ASN A 167 21.09 -4.21 4.93
CA ASN A 167 20.10 -4.11 6.00
C ASN A 167 19.47 -2.70 6.06
N LYS A 168 20.21 -1.69 5.56
CA LYS A 168 19.85 -0.27 5.61
C LYS A 168 20.27 0.44 4.33
N GLY A 169 19.35 0.94 3.53
CA GLY A 169 19.69 1.60 2.26
C GLY A 169 20.18 0.58 1.23
N GLY A 170 19.30 -0.24 0.66
CA GLY A 170 19.68 -1.30 -0.27
C GLY A 170 20.49 -0.76 -1.45
N GLY A 171 19.98 0.30 -2.10
CA GLY A 171 20.70 1.06 -3.13
C GLY A 171 21.74 1.99 -2.50
N ALA A 172 21.30 3.00 -1.76
CA ALA A 172 22.14 4.06 -1.23
C ALA A 172 21.83 4.40 0.23
N CYS A 173 22.85 4.78 1.00
CA CYS A 173 22.71 5.25 2.36
C CYS A 173 23.57 6.51 2.59
N LYS A 174 22.97 7.58 3.12
CA LYS A 174 23.63 8.87 3.39
C LYS A 174 24.25 9.56 2.17
N CYS A 175 23.80 9.18 0.97
CA CYS A 175 24.28 9.74 -0.29
C CYS A 175 23.50 11.00 -0.70
N ARG A 176 24.11 11.76 -1.62
CA ARG A 176 23.38 12.71 -2.46
C ARG A 176 23.29 12.13 -3.88
N LEU A 177 22.09 12.07 -4.42
CA LEU A 177 21.78 11.44 -5.70
C LEU A 177 21.15 12.48 -6.61
N GLU A 178 21.70 12.62 -7.81
CA GLU A 178 21.28 13.58 -8.83
C GLU A 178 21.14 12.81 -10.15
N ASP A 179 19.97 12.88 -10.78
CA ASP A 179 19.69 12.22 -12.07
C ASP A 179 19.99 10.71 -12.06
N CYS A 180 19.75 10.04 -10.93
CA CYS A 180 20.07 8.63 -10.74
C CYS A 180 18.84 7.73 -10.88
N VAL A 181 19.07 6.48 -11.27
CA VAL A 181 18.05 5.42 -11.29
C VAL A 181 18.37 4.39 -10.21
N LEU A 182 17.49 4.26 -9.23
CA LEU A 182 17.58 3.27 -8.17
C LEU A 182 16.48 2.25 -8.40
N CYS A 183 16.85 1.03 -8.77
CA CYS A 183 15.87 0.03 -9.14
C CYS A 183 16.16 -1.37 -8.65
N GLU A 184 15.11 -2.06 -8.17
CA GLU A 184 15.20 -3.45 -7.70
C GLU A 184 16.21 -3.66 -6.57
N ASN A 185 16.49 -2.63 -5.76
CA ASN A 185 17.33 -2.76 -4.58
C ASN A 185 16.49 -3.24 -3.38
N HIS A 186 17.13 -3.94 -2.44
CA HIS A 186 16.44 -4.57 -1.32
C HIS A 186 17.06 -4.23 0.05
N ALA A 187 16.22 -3.93 1.05
CA ALA A 187 16.63 -3.73 2.44
C ALA A 187 16.09 -4.84 3.36
N TYR A 188 16.98 -5.71 3.85
CA TYR A 188 16.65 -6.85 4.71
C TYR A 188 16.47 -6.46 6.19
N ALA A 189 15.49 -7.05 6.85
CA ALA A 189 15.46 -7.14 8.30
C ALA A 189 16.40 -8.27 8.75
N CYS A 190 17.26 -8.01 9.72
CA CYS A 190 18.18 -9.05 10.21
C CYS A 190 18.35 -9.03 11.72
N TRP A 191 18.40 -10.23 12.30
CA TRP A 191 18.81 -10.47 13.68
C TRP A 191 20.33 -10.35 13.79
N LYS A 192 20.81 -9.30 14.46
CA LYS A 192 22.23 -9.21 14.82
C LYS A 192 22.44 -9.59 16.28
N HIS A 193 23.12 -10.72 16.49
CA HIS A 193 23.57 -11.14 17.79
C HIS A 193 24.99 -10.61 18.05
N TYR A 194 25.11 -9.52 18.81
CA TYR A 194 26.41 -9.01 19.26
C TYR A 194 26.40 -8.83 20.78
N ARG A 195 27.24 -9.62 21.48
CA ARG A 195 27.53 -9.48 22.93
C ARG A 195 26.31 -9.43 23.85
N PHE A 196 25.37 -10.38 23.71
CA PHE A 196 24.22 -10.57 24.63
C PHE A 196 23.20 -9.42 24.66
N GLU A 197 23.22 -8.52 23.67
CA GLU A 197 22.18 -7.53 23.46
C GLU A 197 21.51 -7.77 22.11
N TRP A 198 20.18 -7.79 22.10
CA TRP A 198 19.37 -8.03 20.91
C TRP A 198 19.11 -6.68 20.21
N TRP A 199 19.72 -6.48 19.05
CA TRP A 199 19.52 -5.28 18.25
C TRP A 199 18.78 -5.65 16.97
N TRP A 200 17.59 -5.10 16.82
CA TRP A 200 16.75 -5.23 15.64
C TRP A 200 17.21 -4.20 14.59
N SER A 201 17.74 -4.66 13.45
CA SER A 201 17.88 -3.79 12.29
C SER A 201 16.59 -3.87 11.50
N LEU A 202 15.82 -2.79 11.52
CA LEU A 202 14.68 -2.57 10.63
C LEU A 202 15.22 -2.54 9.20
N GLY A 203 14.71 -3.39 8.30
CA GLY A 203 15.03 -3.33 6.87
C GLY A 203 14.45 -2.04 6.29
N GLU A 204 15.28 -1.01 6.13
CA GLU A 204 14.83 0.36 5.83
C GLU A 204 15.45 0.91 4.56
N GLY A 205 14.64 1.61 3.74
CA GLY A 205 15.11 2.34 2.57
C GLY A 205 15.61 1.41 1.47
N GLY A 206 14.73 0.62 0.85
CA GLY A 206 15.11 -0.34 -0.18
C GLY A 206 15.95 0.31 -1.29
N GLY A 207 15.46 1.43 -1.82
CA GLY A 207 16.23 2.31 -2.70
C GLY A 207 17.21 3.19 -1.94
N ALA A 208 16.70 4.12 -1.13
CA ALA A 208 17.50 5.15 -0.46
C ALA A 208 17.18 5.29 1.04
N LEU A 209 18.22 5.44 1.86
CA LEU A 209 18.09 5.73 3.30
C LEU A 209 18.90 6.95 3.70
N SER A 210 18.26 7.92 4.37
CA SER A 210 18.90 9.16 4.82
C SER A 210 19.63 9.91 3.70
N CYS A 211 19.03 9.93 2.51
CA CYS A 211 19.62 10.52 1.31
C CYS A 211 18.99 11.87 0.96
N ALA A 212 19.75 12.70 0.24
CA ALA A 212 19.20 13.78 -0.57
C ALA A 212 19.08 13.30 -2.01
N VAL A 213 17.88 13.33 -2.58
CA VAL A 213 17.55 12.69 -3.85
C VAL A 213 16.87 13.71 -4.75
N ASN A 214 17.47 13.98 -5.91
CA ASN A 214 17.02 15.01 -6.83
C ASN A 214 16.94 14.42 -8.25
N ASN A 215 15.84 14.67 -8.97
CA ASN A 215 15.65 14.22 -10.35
C ASN A 215 15.81 12.71 -10.54
N CYS A 216 15.51 11.90 -9.52
CA CYS A 216 15.77 10.47 -9.55
C CYS A 216 14.52 9.63 -9.81
N LYS A 217 14.75 8.43 -10.35
CA LYS A 217 13.74 7.38 -10.56
C LYS A 217 13.98 6.27 -9.54
N LEU A 218 13.03 6.04 -8.65
CA LEU A 218 13.08 5.00 -7.60
C LEU A 218 12.01 3.95 -7.92
N VAL A 219 12.42 2.82 -8.49
CA VAL A 219 11.50 1.87 -9.13
C VAL A 219 11.70 0.44 -8.63
N GLY A 220 10.64 -0.24 -8.18
CA GLY A 220 10.73 -1.67 -7.89
C GLY A 220 11.62 -2.04 -6.70
N ASN A 221 11.99 -1.08 -5.85
CA ASN A 221 12.81 -1.34 -4.68
C ASN A 221 11.95 -1.89 -3.53
N SER A 222 12.54 -2.69 -2.66
CA SER A 222 11.82 -3.37 -1.59
C SER A 222 12.51 -3.23 -0.23
N ALA A 223 11.73 -3.15 0.84
CA ALA A 223 12.23 -3.12 2.20
C ALA A 223 11.36 -4.00 3.10
N ASP A 224 11.98 -4.81 3.97
CA ASP A 224 11.23 -5.66 4.88
C ASP A 224 10.45 -4.87 5.94
N ASN A 225 10.79 -3.59 6.16
CA ASN A 225 10.10 -2.71 7.10
C ASN A 225 9.64 -1.40 6.45
N ASN A 226 10.49 -0.39 6.33
CA ASN A 226 10.03 0.96 6.00
C ASN A 226 10.64 1.49 4.70
N GLY A 227 9.83 2.19 3.90
CA GLY A 227 10.35 3.01 2.80
C GLY A 227 10.96 2.17 1.68
N GLY A 228 10.16 1.35 1.00
CA GLY A 228 10.63 0.51 -0.11
C GLY A 228 11.42 1.33 -1.13
N GLY A 229 10.88 2.46 -1.56
CA GLY A 229 11.59 3.47 -2.35
C GLY A 229 12.60 4.24 -1.51
N ALA A 230 12.13 5.05 -0.56
CA ALA A 230 12.99 5.88 0.29
C ALA A 230 12.55 5.92 1.75
N CYS A 231 13.51 5.95 2.67
CA CYS A 231 13.29 6.11 4.11
C CYS A 231 14.12 7.26 4.68
N ASP A 232 13.55 8.06 5.57
CA ASP A 232 14.18 9.20 6.26
C ASP A 232 14.98 10.12 5.31
N SER A 233 14.49 10.31 4.09
CA SER A 233 15.20 11.01 3.01
C SER A 233 14.51 12.32 2.65
N THR A 234 15.17 13.11 1.80
CA THR A 234 14.57 14.30 1.17
C THR A 234 14.59 14.13 -0.34
N LEU A 235 13.42 14.24 -0.96
CA LEU A 235 13.22 14.07 -2.41
C LEU A 235 12.79 15.39 -3.05
N TYR A 236 13.38 15.71 -4.20
CA TYR A 236 12.96 16.78 -5.10
C TYR A 236 12.81 16.21 -6.51
N ASN A 237 11.68 16.50 -7.16
CA ASN A 237 11.47 16.15 -8.57
C ASN A 237 11.76 14.67 -8.85
N CYS A 238 11.23 13.76 -8.02
CA CYS A 238 11.48 12.33 -8.13
C CYS A 238 10.24 11.57 -8.60
N THR A 239 10.44 10.44 -9.26
CA THR A 239 9.37 9.48 -9.59
C THR A 239 9.60 8.18 -8.83
N VAL A 240 8.71 7.88 -7.88
CA VAL A 240 8.79 6.75 -6.92
C VAL A 240 7.62 5.80 -7.17
N THR A 241 7.88 4.68 -7.85
CA THR A 241 6.82 3.74 -8.29
C THR A 241 7.18 2.27 -8.17
N GLY A 242 6.19 1.40 -8.02
CA GLY A 242 6.39 -0.06 -7.98
C GLY A 242 7.22 -0.56 -6.80
N ASN A 243 7.49 0.29 -5.79
CA ASN A 243 8.28 -0.10 -4.63
C ASN A 243 7.41 -0.80 -3.58
N SER A 244 8.01 -1.67 -2.77
CA SER A 244 7.28 -2.41 -1.73
C SER A 244 7.91 -2.25 -0.34
N GLY A 245 7.09 -2.13 0.70
CA GLY A 245 7.56 -2.09 2.09
C GLY A 245 6.49 -2.55 3.07
N GLN A 246 6.82 -2.75 4.34
CA GLN A 246 5.80 -2.93 5.38
C GLN A 246 5.04 -1.62 5.64
N ARG A 247 5.75 -0.49 5.70
CA ARG A 247 5.18 0.86 5.80
C ARG A 247 5.79 1.79 4.77
N GLY A 248 4.97 2.59 4.09
CA GLY A 248 5.49 3.58 3.14
C GLY A 248 6.19 2.91 1.98
N GLY A 249 5.52 2.03 1.25
CA GLY A 249 6.11 1.26 0.14
C GLY A 249 6.88 2.16 -0.82
N GLY A 250 6.31 3.33 -1.14
CA GLY A 250 7.01 4.42 -1.80
C GLY A 250 8.00 5.11 -0.85
N VAL A 251 7.48 5.86 0.13
CA VAL A 251 8.30 6.64 1.07
C VAL A 251 7.86 6.52 2.54
N HIS A 252 8.83 6.48 3.46
CA HIS A 252 8.60 6.52 4.91
C HIS A 252 9.49 7.57 5.59
N GLY A 253 8.98 8.31 6.58
CA GLY A 253 9.78 9.31 7.32
C GLY A 253 10.38 10.41 6.43
N THR A 254 9.87 10.56 5.21
CA THR A 254 10.54 11.25 4.12
C THR A 254 9.86 12.58 3.85
N THR A 255 10.64 13.59 3.45
CA THR A 255 10.09 14.86 2.95
C THR A 255 10.22 14.89 1.44
N ALA A 256 9.13 15.03 0.70
CA ALA A 256 9.14 15.07 -0.76
C ALA A 256 8.52 16.36 -1.30
N TYR A 257 9.14 16.90 -2.35
CA TYR A 257 8.73 18.08 -3.09
C TYR A 257 8.64 17.78 -4.58
N ASP A 258 7.63 18.30 -5.26
CA ASP A 258 7.45 18.17 -6.72
C ASP A 258 7.64 16.72 -7.23
N SER A 259 7.24 15.72 -6.44
CA SER A 259 7.54 14.31 -6.71
C SER A 259 6.28 13.48 -6.94
N ILE A 260 6.38 12.48 -7.82
CA ILE A 260 5.37 11.44 -8.01
C ILE A 260 5.67 10.30 -7.04
N VAL A 261 4.71 9.93 -6.21
CA VAL A 261 4.78 8.77 -5.32
C VAL A 261 3.50 7.96 -5.52
N TYR A 262 3.54 6.99 -6.42
CA TYR A 262 2.33 6.30 -6.90
C TYR A 262 2.62 4.84 -7.25
N TYR A 263 1.60 3.97 -7.23
CA TYR A 263 1.70 2.54 -7.58
C TYR A 263 2.74 1.76 -6.75
N ASN A 264 2.94 2.16 -5.50
CA ASN A 264 3.76 1.40 -4.56
C ASN A 264 2.86 0.46 -3.73
N MET A 265 3.44 -0.49 -3.00
CA MET A 265 2.70 -1.48 -2.22
C MET A 265 3.23 -1.51 -0.79
N ALA A 266 2.34 -1.48 0.21
CA ALA A 266 2.71 -1.71 1.60
C ALA A 266 1.54 -2.11 2.47
N ASP A 267 1.83 -2.74 3.61
CA ASP A 267 0.86 -3.05 4.66
C ASP A 267 0.20 -1.77 5.19
N ARG A 268 0.97 -0.67 5.25
CA ARG A 268 0.52 0.65 5.69
C ARG A 268 1.03 1.76 4.80
N GLY A 269 0.12 2.57 4.27
CA GLY A 269 0.49 3.75 3.50
C GLY A 269 1.32 3.37 2.28
N GLU A 270 0.72 2.65 1.34
CA GLU A 270 1.34 2.13 0.12
C GLU A 270 2.34 3.12 -0.51
N ASN A 271 1.89 4.34 -0.77
CA ASN A 271 2.72 5.38 -1.37
C ASN A 271 3.53 6.14 -0.32
N HIS A 272 2.92 6.52 0.80
CA HIS A 272 3.62 7.24 1.86
C HIS A 272 3.10 6.87 3.25
N SER A 273 4.01 6.89 4.22
CA SER A 273 3.69 6.83 5.65
C SER A 273 4.63 7.75 6.42
N ASP A 274 4.12 8.39 7.47
CA ASP A 274 4.90 9.30 8.34
C ASP A 274 5.78 10.30 7.57
N SER A 275 5.29 10.77 6.42
CA SER A 275 6.05 11.56 5.45
C SER A 275 5.36 12.90 5.18
N THR A 276 6.15 13.92 4.86
CA THR A 276 5.67 15.25 4.52
C THR A 276 5.80 15.48 3.02
N LEU A 277 4.68 15.61 2.32
CA LEU A 277 4.65 15.77 0.87
C LEU A 277 4.11 17.16 0.53
N ASN A 278 4.78 17.89 -0.37
CA ASN A 278 4.30 19.17 -0.89
C ASN A 278 4.43 19.21 -2.40
N TYR A 279 3.39 19.66 -3.10
CA TYR A 279 3.31 19.67 -4.56
C TYR A 279 3.63 18.30 -5.19
N CYS A 280 3.23 17.23 -4.50
CA CYS A 280 3.46 15.86 -4.94
C CYS A 280 2.19 15.23 -5.54
N CYS A 281 2.37 14.23 -6.39
CA CYS A 281 1.29 13.42 -6.92
C CYS A 281 1.27 12.06 -6.20
N THR A 282 0.23 11.81 -5.38
CA THR A 282 0.13 10.60 -4.55
C THR A 282 -1.31 10.28 -4.19
N THR A 283 -1.58 9.00 -3.95
CA THR A 283 -2.84 8.54 -3.34
C THR A 283 -2.56 7.63 -2.12
N PRO A 284 -3.32 7.72 -1.02
CA PRO A 284 -4.23 8.83 -0.71
C PRO A 284 -3.45 10.15 -0.54
N LEU A 285 -4.14 11.29 -0.55
CA LEU A 285 -3.51 12.57 -0.20
C LEU A 285 -2.99 12.53 1.25
N PRO A 286 -1.83 13.16 1.54
CA PRO A 286 -1.34 13.27 2.90
C PRO A 286 -2.25 14.19 3.74
N PHE A 287 -2.30 13.92 5.06
CA PHE A 287 -3.09 14.74 5.99
C PHE A 287 -2.56 16.17 6.11
N GLU A 288 -1.23 16.33 6.05
CA GLU A 288 -0.55 17.62 6.03
C GLU A 288 0.27 17.80 4.75
N GLY A 289 0.55 19.05 4.39
CA GLY A 289 1.25 19.41 3.16
C GLY A 289 0.35 20.15 2.17
N VAL A 290 0.96 20.93 1.28
CA VAL A 290 0.25 21.83 0.35
C VAL A 290 0.49 21.46 -1.10
N GLY A 291 -0.49 21.74 -1.97
CA GLY A 291 -0.33 21.60 -3.42
C GLY A 291 -0.32 20.16 -3.97
N ASN A 292 -0.59 19.16 -3.13
CA ASN A 292 -0.62 17.76 -3.56
C ASN A 292 -1.86 17.42 -4.40
N ILE A 293 -1.71 16.47 -5.33
CA ILE A 293 -2.79 15.93 -6.17
C ILE A 293 -2.86 14.40 -6.07
N ASP A 294 -4.04 13.81 -6.24
CA ASP A 294 -4.29 12.36 -6.16
C ASP A 294 -4.72 11.71 -7.49
N ALA A 295 -4.76 12.51 -8.55
CA ALA A 295 -5.05 12.03 -9.88
C ALA A 295 -3.94 11.08 -10.38
N ASP A 296 -4.33 10.09 -11.19
CA ASP A 296 -3.41 9.18 -11.86
C ASP A 296 -2.35 9.99 -12.65
N PRO A 297 -1.04 9.77 -12.41
CA PRO A 297 0.02 10.56 -13.01
C PRO A 297 0.18 10.35 -14.53
N GLN A 298 -0.50 9.36 -15.12
CA GLN A 298 -0.44 9.00 -16.53
C GLN A 298 1.00 8.75 -17.02
N LEU A 299 1.74 7.95 -16.27
CA LEU A 299 3.10 7.56 -16.60
C LEU A 299 3.15 6.78 -17.92
N VAL A 300 3.99 7.24 -18.85
CA VAL A 300 4.23 6.58 -20.13
C VAL A 300 5.48 5.71 -20.13
N SER A 301 6.42 5.98 -19.22
CA SER A 301 7.61 5.17 -18.91
C SER A 301 7.97 5.25 -17.42
N LEU A 302 9.17 4.79 -17.04
CA LEU A 302 9.68 4.84 -15.64
C LEU A 302 9.80 6.25 -15.04
N GLY A 303 9.76 7.30 -15.86
CA GLY A 303 9.88 8.68 -15.40
C GLY A 303 9.11 9.70 -16.21
N HIS A 304 8.75 9.38 -17.46
CA HIS A 304 7.98 10.27 -18.32
C HIS A 304 6.48 10.20 -18.03
N ILE A 305 5.84 11.36 -18.03
CA ILE A 305 4.38 11.51 -17.95
C ILE A 305 3.81 11.85 -19.33
N ALA A 306 2.56 11.47 -19.59
CA ALA A 306 1.88 11.82 -20.83
C ALA A 306 1.66 13.33 -20.95
N ALA A 307 1.56 13.84 -22.19
CA ALA A 307 1.22 15.25 -22.45
C ALA A 307 -0.15 15.69 -21.86
N SER A 308 -1.04 14.73 -21.60
CA SER A 308 -2.34 14.92 -20.94
C SER A 308 -2.32 14.76 -19.42
N SER A 309 -1.14 14.50 -18.84
CA SER A 309 -1.01 14.20 -17.41
C SER A 309 -1.48 15.36 -16.54
N PRO A 310 -2.20 15.09 -15.43
CA PRO A 310 -2.54 16.10 -14.44
C PRO A 310 -1.32 16.65 -13.69
N CYS A 311 -0.18 15.94 -13.72
CA CYS A 311 1.07 16.38 -13.10
C CYS A 311 1.74 17.52 -13.87
N ARG A 312 1.37 17.72 -15.15
CA ARG A 312 2.01 18.70 -16.01
C ARG A 312 1.68 20.14 -15.57
N GLY A 313 2.72 20.91 -15.24
CA GLY A 313 2.55 22.29 -14.76
C GLY A 313 1.85 22.42 -13.41
N ALA A 314 1.89 21.38 -12.57
CA ALA A 314 1.25 21.37 -11.25
C ALA A 314 2.25 21.56 -10.08
N GLY A 315 3.55 21.53 -10.35
CA GLY A 315 4.62 21.68 -9.36
C GLY A 315 4.90 23.12 -8.95
N ASN A 316 5.88 23.31 -8.09
CA ASN A 316 6.30 24.62 -7.59
C ASN A 316 7.74 24.95 -7.99
N ALA A 317 7.91 26.02 -8.77
CA ALA A 317 9.22 26.48 -9.25
C ALA A 317 10.26 26.80 -8.15
N ALA A 318 9.88 26.85 -6.86
CA ALA A 318 10.83 26.94 -5.74
C ALA A 318 11.62 25.64 -5.49
N TYR A 319 11.12 24.50 -5.96
CA TYR A 319 11.69 23.17 -5.74
C TYR A 319 12.37 22.61 -6.99
N ALA A 320 12.05 23.13 -8.17
CA ALA A 320 12.71 22.78 -9.43
C ALA A 320 13.81 23.80 -9.79
N ALA A 321 15.04 23.32 -10.05
CA ALA A 321 16.15 24.15 -10.50
C ALA A 321 17.05 23.39 -11.48
N GLY A 322 17.64 24.12 -12.43
CA GLY A 322 18.50 23.52 -13.45
C GLY A 322 17.69 22.88 -14.56
N VAL A 323 17.99 21.62 -14.85
CA VAL A 323 17.36 20.82 -15.90
C VAL A 323 16.74 19.56 -15.29
N ASP A 324 15.83 18.93 -16.00
CA ASP A 324 15.25 17.64 -15.65
C ASP A 324 16.15 16.46 -16.05
N THR A 325 15.64 15.24 -15.90
CA THR A 325 16.39 14.00 -16.15
C THR A 325 16.89 13.83 -17.59
N ASP A 326 16.31 14.55 -18.56
CA ASP A 326 16.69 14.48 -19.99
C ASP A 326 17.46 15.72 -20.45
N GLY A 327 17.76 16.62 -19.50
CA GLY A 327 18.56 17.82 -19.73
C GLY A 327 17.75 19.01 -20.22
N GLU A 328 16.42 18.96 -20.13
CA GLU A 328 15.50 20.00 -20.55
C GLU A 328 15.25 20.98 -19.38
N PRO A 329 15.06 22.29 -19.66
CA PRO A 329 14.81 23.25 -18.58
C PRO A 329 13.42 23.05 -17.97
N TRP A 330 13.27 23.22 -16.66
CA TRP A 330 11.95 23.16 -16.02
C TRP A 330 11.01 24.28 -16.50
N ALA A 331 9.72 23.96 -16.66
CA ALA A 331 8.68 24.95 -16.95
C ALA A 331 8.31 25.77 -15.70
N ASN A 332 7.47 26.80 -15.85
CA ASN A 332 6.96 27.59 -14.73
C ASN A 332 5.45 27.85 -14.88
N PRO A 333 4.60 27.16 -14.09
CA PRO A 333 4.93 26.13 -13.09
C PRO A 333 5.55 24.84 -13.72
N PRO A 334 6.44 24.13 -13.01
CA PRO A 334 7.05 22.89 -13.49
C PRO A 334 6.07 21.71 -13.43
N SER A 335 6.39 20.61 -14.12
CA SER A 335 5.74 19.32 -13.90
C SER A 335 6.11 18.70 -12.55
N ILE A 336 5.17 17.97 -11.94
CA ILE A 336 5.44 17.10 -10.78
C ILE A 336 6.07 15.80 -11.29
N GLY A 337 7.22 15.39 -10.73
CA GLY A 337 8.00 14.23 -11.16
C GLY A 337 9.41 14.62 -11.59
N CYS A 338 10.18 13.64 -12.10
CA CYS A 338 11.56 13.84 -12.55
C CYS A 338 11.72 14.34 -13.99
N ASP A 339 10.62 14.59 -14.68
CA ASP A 339 10.58 14.84 -16.12
C ASP A 339 9.61 15.98 -16.44
N GLU A 340 10.04 16.92 -17.29
CA GLU A 340 9.20 17.98 -17.82
C GLU A 340 8.69 17.61 -19.22
N VAL A 341 7.39 17.82 -19.49
CA VAL A 341 6.86 17.46 -20.81
C VAL A 341 7.04 18.60 -21.82
N TYR A 342 8.09 18.47 -22.64
CA TYR A 342 8.25 19.24 -23.87
C TYR A 342 7.54 18.61 -25.05
N ALA A 343 6.99 19.46 -25.93
CA ALA A 343 6.34 19.02 -27.18
C ALA A 343 7.36 18.72 -28.30
N GLU A 344 8.62 18.52 -27.95
CA GLU A 344 9.67 18.23 -28.92
C GLU A 344 9.57 16.80 -29.45
N VAL A 345 10.27 16.56 -30.56
CA VAL A 345 10.20 15.30 -31.29
C VAL A 345 10.97 14.22 -30.50
N LEU A 346 10.27 13.39 -29.74
CA LEU A 346 10.86 12.24 -29.05
C LEU A 346 11.17 11.15 -30.08
N THR A 347 12.45 10.97 -30.39
CA THR A 347 12.93 10.03 -31.40
C THR A 347 13.82 8.96 -30.80
N GLY A 348 14.12 7.91 -31.56
CA GLY A 348 15.03 6.84 -31.17
C GLY A 348 14.35 5.49 -30.96
N PRO A 349 15.13 4.46 -30.59
CA PRO A 349 14.63 3.11 -30.38
C PRO A 349 13.75 3.01 -29.12
N LEU A 350 12.80 2.09 -29.14
CA LEU A 350 11.93 1.76 -28.00
C LEU A 350 12.04 0.27 -27.67
N ALA A 351 12.02 -0.05 -26.38
CA ALA A 351 12.04 -1.43 -25.90
C ALA A 351 10.92 -1.66 -24.86
N PRO A 352 9.72 -2.10 -25.28
CA PRO A 352 8.65 -2.45 -24.36
C PRO A 352 8.82 -3.84 -23.77
N THR A 353 8.54 -4.00 -22.48
CA THR A 353 8.43 -5.29 -21.79
C THR A 353 7.15 -5.37 -20.96
N ILE A 354 6.64 -6.58 -20.76
CA ILE A 354 5.46 -6.86 -19.92
C ILE A 354 5.90 -7.77 -18.77
N ARG A 355 5.44 -7.44 -17.57
CA ARG A 355 5.44 -8.35 -16.44
C ARG A 355 4.00 -8.51 -15.95
N ALA A 356 3.55 -9.76 -15.86
CA ALA A 356 2.27 -10.13 -15.28
C ALA A 356 2.52 -10.96 -14.03
N SER A 357 1.73 -10.74 -12.97
CA SER A 357 1.86 -11.54 -11.74
C SER A 357 1.57 -13.03 -11.96
N PHE A 358 0.71 -13.34 -12.94
CA PHE A 358 0.32 -14.69 -13.32
C PHE A 358 0.06 -14.76 -14.83
N ASP A 359 0.27 -15.95 -15.42
CA ASP A 359 -0.07 -16.27 -16.81
C ASP A 359 -1.36 -17.10 -16.94
N ASN A 360 -1.92 -17.55 -15.82
CA ASN A 360 -3.16 -18.32 -15.75
C ASN A 360 -4.02 -17.86 -14.56
N VAL A 361 -5.20 -17.33 -14.85
CA VAL A 361 -6.13 -16.75 -13.86
C VAL A 361 -7.56 -17.23 -14.09
N ALA A 362 -8.42 -17.10 -13.08
CA ALA A 362 -9.84 -17.41 -13.19
C ALA A 362 -10.61 -16.27 -13.87
N VAL A 363 -11.78 -16.60 -14.44
CA VAL A 363 -12.72 -15.60 -14.95
C VAL A 363 -13.06 -14.58 -13.85
N GLY A 364 -12.96 -13.30 -14.18
CA GLY A 364 -13.23 -12.18 -13.27
C GLY A 364 -12.11 -11.84 -12.29
N TYR A 365 -10.98 -12.55 -12.31
CA TYR A 365 -9.84 -12.23 -11.44
C TYR A 365 -9.11 -10.97 -11.93
N PRO A 366 -8.94 -9.93 -11.09
CA PRO A 366 -8.18 -8.74 -11.43
C PRO A 366 -6.67 -9.04 -11.43
N LEU A 367 -6.08 -9.16 -12.61
CA LEU A 367 -4.65 -9.40 -12.79
C LEU A 367 -3.91 -8.06 -12.84
N ASN A 368 -2.89 -7.92 -11.99
CA ASN A 368 -1.96 -6.79 -12.03
C ASN A 368 -0.92 -7.00 -13.15
N LEU A 369 -0.72 -5.94 -13.93
CA LEU A 369 0.13 -5.90 -15.11
C LEU A 369 1.02 -4.67 -15.05
N GLU A 370 2.30 -4.90 -15.31
CA GLU A 370 3.35 -3.88 -15.35
C GLU A 370 3.92 -3.83 -16.76
N GLY A 371 3.98 -2.64 -17.33
CA GLY A 371 4.52 -2.35 -18.65
C GLY A 371 5.72 -1.45 -18.50
N PHE A 372 6.89 -1.91 -18.90
CA PHE A 372 8.10 -1.11 -18.88
C PHE A 372 8.47 -0.69 -20.29
N ALA A 373 9.03 0.51 -20.40
CA ALA A 373 9.43 1.09 -21.67
C ALA A 373 10.74 1.83 -21.48
N GLU A 374 11.78 1.39 -22.20
CA GLU A 374 13.03 2.15 -22.34
C GLU A 374 12.99 3.02 -23.60
N GLY A 375 13.69 4.15 -23.55
CA GLY A 375 13.75 5.16 -24.59
C GLY A 375 12.81 6.35 -24.35
N ASN A 376 12.80 7.28 -25.31
CA ASN A 376 12.02 8.51 -25.24
C ASN A 376 10.59 8.24 -25.68
N VAL A 377 9.71 7.99 -24.71
CA VAL A 377 8.33 7.51 -24.94
C VAL A 377 7.34 8.66 -24.87
N THR A 378 6.48 8.77 -25.88
CA THR A 378 5.39 9.77 -25.93
C THR A 378 4.07 9.27 -25.34
N ALA A 379 3.80 7.97 -25.52
CA ALA A 379 2.55 7.32 -25.12
C ALA A 379 2.74 5.81 -25.00
N ASN A 380 1.83 5.16 -24.28
CA ASN A 380 1.71 3.71 -24.28
C ASN A 380 0.25 3.28 -24.38
N ALA A 381 0.03 2.03 -24.79
CA ALA A 381 -1.29 1.41 -24.89
C ALA A 381 -1.23 -0.08 -24.56
N TRP A 382 -2.17 -0.51 -23.73
CA TRP A 382 -2.50 -1.90 -23.48
C TRP A 382 -3.70 -2.32 -24.33
N GLU A 383 -3.59 -3.47 -24.99
CA GLU A 383 -4.72 -4.18 -25.58
C GLU A 383 -4.84 -5.55 -24.91
N PHE A 384 -5.98 -5.83 -24.27
CA PHE A 384 -6.16 -7.00 -23.43
C PHE A 384 -6.65 -8.25 -24.18
N GLY A 385 -6.83 -8.15 -25.50
CA GLY A 385 -7.30 -9.23 -26.36
C GLY A 385 -8.81 -9.51 -26.29
N ASP A 386 -9.56 -8.82 -25.43
CA ASP A 386 -11.02 -8.92 -25.29
C ASP A 386 -11.77 -7.71 -25.86
N GLY A 387 -11.06 -6.84 -26.59
CA GLY A 387 -11.59 -5.61 -27.17
C GLY A 387 -11.50 -4.38 -26.25
N THR A 388 -11.08 -4.55 -25.00
CA THR A 388 -10.78 -3.44 -24.09
C THR A 388 -9.34 -2.97 -24.22
N ARG A 389 -9.08 -1.72 -23.82
CA ARG A 389 -7.75 -1.09 -23.84
C ARG A 389 -7.56 -0.09 -22.71
N ALA A 390 -6.32 0.11 -22.32
CA ALA A 390 -5.88 1.20 -21.45
C ALA A 390 -4.75 1.97 -22.16
N THR A 391 -4.59 3.26 -21.88
CA THR A 391 -3.56 4.10 -22.50
C THR A 391 -2.90 4.99 -21.47
N ASN A 392 -1.61 5.29 -21.67
CA ASN A 392 -0.79 6.14 -20.81
C ASN A 392 -0.77 5.66 -19.36
N ARG A 393 -0.61 4.34 -19.18
CA ARG A 393 -0.53 3.67 -17.88
C ARG A 393 0.48 2.54 -17.96
N VAL A 394 1.56 2.65 -17.19
CA VAL A 394 2.54 1.57 -17.03
C VAL A 394 2.09 0.51 -16.01
N TYR A 395 1.24 0.87 -15.04
CA TYR A 395 0.62 -0.06 -14.11
C TYR A 395 -0.88 -0.14 -14.39
N VAL A 396 -1.39 -1.34 -14.70
CA VAL A 396 -2.83 -1.57 -14.94
C VAL A 396 -3.31 -2.86 -14.27
N THR A 397 -4.59 -2.88 -13.91
CA THR A 397 -5.28 -4.09 -13.45
C THR A 397 -6.39 -4.41 -14.44
N HIS A 398 -6.51 -5.67 -14.86
CA HIS A 398 -7.54 -6.10 -15.80
C HIS A 398 -8.16 -7.45 -15.42
N ALA A 399 -9.47 -7.60 -15.65
CA ALA A 399 -10.21 -8.83 -15.36
C ALA A 399 -11.05 -9.24 -16.58
N TRP A 400 -10.82 -10.45 -17.08
CA TRP A 400 -11.54 -11.00 -18.23
C TRP A 400 -12.87 -11.65 -17.81
N THR A 401 -13.91 -11.43 -18.61
CA THR A 401 -15.29 -11.89 -18.31
C THR A 401 -15.63 -13.25 -18.93
N SER A 402 -14.71 -13.87 -19.65
CA SER A 402 -14.92 -15.17 -20.31
C SER A 402 -13.62 -15.97 -20.31
N ALA A 403 -13.75 -17.29 -20.26
CA ALA A 403 -12.59 -18.18 -20.36
C ALA A 403 -12.04 -18.20 -21.79
N GLY A 404 -10.71 -18.30 -21.91
CA GLY A 404 -9.99 -18.30 -23.18
C GLY A 404 -8.52 -17.96 -23.02
N ASP A 405 -7.74 -18.16 -24.09
CA ASP A 405 -6.36 -17.66 -24.16
C ASP A 405 -6.38 -16.28 -24.83
N TYR A 406 -5.97 -15.25 -24.09
CA TYR A 406 -5.97 -13.85 -24.52
C TYR A 406 -4.56 -13.39 -24.83
N LYS A 407 -4.38 -12.76 -25.99
CA LYS A 407 -3.13 -12.10 -26.35
C LYS A 407 -3.13 -10.69 -25.75
N LEU A 408 -2.34 -10.52 -24.69
CA LEU A 408 -2.06 -9.23 -24.08
C LEU A 408 -0.96 -8.53 -24.87
N THR A 409 -1.21 -7.31 -25.32
CA THR A 409 -0.26 -6.50 -26.08
C THR A 409 0.01 -5.19 -25.36
N PHE A 410 1.29 -4.87 -25.14
CA PHE A 410 1.73 -3.57 -24.66
C PHE A 410 2.51 -2.87 -25.77
N THR A 411 2.06 -1.69 -26.15
CA THR A 411 2.62 -0.91 -27.27
C THR A 411 3.09 0.44 -26.76
N VAL A 412 4.27 0.85 -27.18
CA VAL A 412 4.89 2.13 -26.83
C VAL A 412 5.16 2.93 -28.10
N PHE A 413 4.99 4.24 -28.02
CA PHE A 413 5.02 5.12 -29.19
C PHE A 413 6.03 6.25 -28.99
N ASN A 414 6.65 6.66 -30.08
CA ASN A 414 7.39 7.91 -30.19
C ASN A 414 7.33 8.41 -31.65
N ASP A 415 7.94 9.55 -31.95
CA ASP A 415 7.84 10.15 -33.29
C ASP A 415 8.59 9.37 -34.37
N SER A 416 9.55 8.51 -33.99
CA SER A 416 10.20 7.57 -34.92
C SER A 416 9.35 6.33 -35.21
N HIS A 417 8.44 5.99 -34.30
CA HIS A 417 7.58 4.81 -34.35
C HIS A 417 6.11 5.22 -34.10
N PRO A 418 5.49 6.02 -34.99
CA PRO A 418 4.09 6.44 -34.83
C PRO A 418 3.10 5.26 -34.90
N GLU A 419 3.50 4.15 -35.53
CA GLU A 419 2.76 2.88 -35.53
C GLU A 419 2.89 2.09 -34.21
N GLY A 420 3.87 2.44 -33.38
CA GLY A 420 4.16 1.80 -32.11
C GLY A 420 5.06 0.56 -32.21
N VAL A 421 5.85 0.34 -31.15
CA VAL A 421 6.60 -0.90 -30.94
C VAL A 421 5.86 -1.72 -29.88
N SER A 422 5.58 -2.98 -30.18
CA SER A 422 4.76 -3.83 -29.30
C SER A 422 5.51 -5.05 -28.78
N THR A 423 5.15 -5.47 -27.57
CA THR A 423 5.47 -6.80 -27.02
C THR A 423 4.19 -7.50 -26.60
N ASN A 424 4.22 -8.83 -26.49
CA ASN A 424 3.03 -9.62 -26.22
C ASN A 424 3.29 -10.73 -25.19
N VAL A 425 2.27 -11.01 -24.37
CA VAL A 425 2.18 -12.18 -23.49
C VAL A 425 0.83 -12.85 -23.71
N THR A 426 0.74 -14.17 -23.54
CA THR A 426 -0.54 -14.88 -23.56
C THR A 426 -1.01 -15.11 -22.12
N ILE A 427 -2.22 -14.66 -21.79
CA ILE A 427 -2.87 -14.90 -20.50
C ILE A 427 -3.98 -15.94 -20.72
N ARG A 428 -3.92 -17.04 -19.98
CA ARG A 428 -4.99 -18.03 -19.93
C ARG A 428 -6.01 -17.64 -18.87
N VAL A 429 -7.28 -17.60 -19.26
CA VAL A 429 -8.42 -17.36 -18.36
C VAL A 429 -9.26 -18.63 -18.30
N SER A 430 -9.47 -19.18 -17.11
CA SER A 430 -10.12 -20.49 -16.92
C SER A 430 -11.38 -20.40 -16.04
N GLU A 431 -12.38 -21.24 -16.34
CA GLU A 431 -13.45 -21.57 -15.40
C GLU A 431 -12.89 -22.49 -14.31
N ALA A 432 -12.57 -21.93 -13.14
CA ALA A 432 -11.91 -22.64 -12.06
C ALA A 432 -12.79 -22.63 -10.79
N VAL A 433 -13.77 -23.53 -10.75
CA VAL A 433 -14.70 -23.68 -9.63
C VAL A 433 -14.59 -25.07 -9.00
N HIS A 434 -14.42 -25.11 -7.69
CA HIS A 434 -14.38 -26.33 -6.88
C HIS A 434 -15.52 -26.29 -5.85
N TYR A 435 -16.12 -27.45 -5.58
CA TYR A 435 -17.32 -27.57 -4.74
C TYR A 435 -17.01 -28.35 -3.46
N VAL A 436 -17.54 -27.88 -2.34
CA VAL A 436 -17.38 -28.49 -1.01
C VAL A 436 -18.75 -28.69 -0.37
N SER A 437 -19.04 -29.91 0.06
CA SER A 437 -20.23 -30.25 0.82
C SER A 437 -19.86 -31.21 1.95
N ALA A 438 -20.10 -30.79 3.19
CA ALA A 438 -19.85 -31.62 4.39
C ALA A 438 -20.53 -33.00 4.34
N ASN A 439 -21.62 -33.13 3.57
CA ASN A 439 -22.40 -34.36 3.42
C ASN A 439 -22.21 -35.06 2.07
N SER A 440 -21.17 -34.72 1.31
CA SER A 440 -20.90 -35.34 0.02
C SER A 440 -20.74 -36.86 0.17
N ALA A 441 -21.54 -37.62 -0.58
CA ALA A 441 -21.50 -39.08 -0.57
C ALA A 441 -20.48 -39.68 -1.54
N ASN A 442 -19.89 -38.86 -2.42
CA ASN A 442 -18.98 -39.30 -3.48
C ASN A 442 -17.91 -38.23 -3.80
N PRO A 443 -17.00 -37.91 -2.87
CA PRO A 443 -15.94 -36.93 -3.11
C PRO A 443 -14.96 -37.44 -4.18
N VAL A 444 -14.90 -36.75 -5.32
CA VAL A 444 -14.02 -37.13 -6.44
C VAL A 444 -13.29 -35.89 -6.98
N PRO A 445 -11.94 -35.82 -6.89
CA PRO A 445 -11.14 -34.80 -7.53
C PRO A 445 -11.44 -34.66 -9.04
N PRO A 446 -11.49 -33.43 -9.61
CA PRO A 446 -11.09 -32.16 -9.00
C PRO A 446 -12.22 -31.44 -8.23
N TYR A 447 -13.27 -32.15 -7.82
CA TYR A 447 -14.43 -31.57 -7.12
C TYR A 447 -15.19 -30.53 -7.96
N SER A 448 -15.34 -30.79 -9.27
CA SER A 448 -15.91 -29.84 -10.25
C SER A 448 -17.44 -29.73 -10.25
N SER A 449 -18.14 -30.40 -9.32
CA SER A 449 -19.59 -30.33 -9.18
C SER A 449 -20.03 -30.69 -7.76
N TRP A 450 -21.27 -30.32 -7.39
CA TRP A 450 -21.89 -30.75 -6.14
C TRP A 450 -21.96 -32.28 -5.96
N THR A 451 -22.11 -33.04 -7.04
CA THR A 451 -22.18 -34.52 -6.97
C THR A 451 -20.84 -35.15 -6.62
N THR A 452 -19.75 -34.46 -6.96
CA THR A 452 -18.37 -34.90 -6.72
C THR A 452 -17.68 -34.04 -5.67
N ALA A 453 -18.41 -33.23 -4.89
CA ALA A 453 -17.85 -32.22 -4.00
C ALA A 453 -16.92 -32.82 -2.94
N ALA A 454 -15.89 -32.07 -2.54
CA ALA A 454 -15.06 -32.43 -1.41
C ALA A 454 -15.88 -32.42 -0.11
N THR A 455 -15.53 -33.28 0.84
CA THR A 455 -16.12 -33.25 2.20
C THR A 455 -15.44 -32.24 3.11
N ASN A 456 -14.21 -31.81 2.78
CA ASN A 456 -13.42 -30.84 3.51
C ASN A 456 -13.05 -29.64 2.61
N ILE A 457 -13.04 -28.42 3.17
CA ILE A 457 -12.70 -27.20 2.41
C ILE A 457 -11.25 -27.23 1.92
N GLN A 458 -10.33 -27.71 2.76
CA GLN A 458 -8.90 -27.73 2.44
C GLN A 458 -8.59 -28.62 1.25
N ASP A 459 -9.29 -29.75 1.07
CA ASP A 459 -9.06 -30.62 -0.09
C ASP A 459 -9.37 -29.90 -1.41
N ALA A 460 -10.41 -29.05 -1.43
CA ALA A 460 -10.74 -28.24 -2.60
C ALA A 460 -9.74 -27.09 -2.79
N VAL A 461 -9.26 -26.47 -1.71
CA VAL A 461 -8.20 -25.44 -1.76
C VAL A 461 -6.88 -26.01 -2.28
N ASP A 462 -6.49 -27.20 -1.82
CA ASP A 462 -5.25 -27.86 -2.23
C ASP A 462 -5.25 -28.15 -3.75
N LEU A 463 -6.43 -28.45 -4.33
CA LEU A 463 -6.61 -28.67 -5.76
C LEU A 463 -6.83 -27.40 -6.59
N ALA A 464 -7.22 -26.29 -5.98
CA ALA A 464 -7.39 -25.02 -6.65
C ALA A 464 -6.01 -24.42 -6.98
N THR A 465 -5.55 -24.61 -8.22
CA THR A 465 -4.23 -24.16 -8.69
C THR A 465 -4.27 -22.86 -9.48
N VAL A 466 -5.44 -22.42 -9.93
CA VAL A 466 -5.62 -21.20 -10.72
C VAL A 466 -5.84 -20.01 -9.79
N SER A 467 -5.06 -18.93 -9.95
CA SER A 467 -5.26 -17.69 -9.21
C SER A 467 -6.66 -17.11 -9.48
N GLY A 468 -7.38 -16.76 -8.43
CA GLY A 468 -8.78 -16.34 -8.49
C GLY A 468 -9.80 -17.47 -8.54
N ALA A 469 -9.38 -18.74 -8.51
CA ALA A 469 -10.32 -19.86 -8.50
C ALA A 469 -11.27 -19.77 -7.30
N THR A 470 -12.51 -20.18 -7.54
CA THR A 470 -13.57 -20.15 -6.52
C THR A 470 -13.77 -21.52 -5.90
N VAL A 471 -13.75 -21.58 -4.57
CA VAL A 471 -14.19 -22.73 -3.78
C VAL A 471 -15.58 -22.40 -3.21
N LEU A 472 -16.62 -23.04 -3.76
CA LEU A 472 -18.00 -22.90 -3.30
C LEU A 472 -18.29 -23.92 -2.21
N VAL A 473 -18.71 -23.42 -1.04
CA VAL A 473 -18.90 -24.21 0.17
C VAL A 473 -20.39 -24.22 0.55
N GLY A 474 -20.97 -25.41 0.61
CA GLY A 474 -22.35 -25.61 1.08
C GLY A 474 -22.45 -25.52 2.60
N SER A 475 -23.68 -25.39 3.10
CA SER A 475 -23.99 -25.35 4.53
C SER A 475 -23.39 -26.55 5.29
N GLY A 476 -22.91 -26.29 6.50
CA GLY A 476 -22.33 -27.31 7.38
C GLY A 476 -21.32 -26.73 8.36
N THR A 477 -20.92 -27.55 9.33
CA THR A 477 -19.84 -27.25 10.27
C THR A 477 -18.57 -27.96 9.82
N TYR A 478 -17.55 -27.20 9.47
CA TYR A 478 -16.24 -27.67 9.02
C TYR A 478 -15.25 -27.56 10.18
N ALA A 479 -15.26 -28.59 11.04
CA ALA A 479 -14.48 -28.65 12.29
C ALA A 479 -13.33 -29.67 12.27
N THR A 480 -13.04 -30.26 11.10
CA THR A 480 -12.02 -31.32 10.97
C THR A 480 -10.89 -30.90 10.03
N GLY A 481 -9.72 -31.48 10.26
CA GLY A 481 -8.50 -31.11 9.56
C GLY A 481 -7.69 -30.05 10.30
N GLN A 482 -6.41 -29.99 9.93
CA GLN A 482 -5.47 -28.97 10.33
C GLN A 482 -4.41 -28.82 9.24
N ARG A 483 -3.87 -27.60 9.11
CA ARG A 483 -2.75 -27.26 8.23
C ARG A 483 -1.82 -26.29 8.94
N GLU A 484 -0.53 -26.42 8.67
CA GLU A 484 0.46 -25.41 9.03
C GLU A 484 0.36 -24.25 8.03
N SER A 485 0.36 -23.00 8.50
CA SER A 485 0.56 -21.83 7.64
C SER A 485 2.07 -21.65 7.34
N GLU A 486 2.43 -21.19 6.14
CA GLU A 486 3.82 -21.08 5.66
C GLU A 486 4.64 -19.93 6.30
N ASP A 487 4.10 -19.21 7.29
CA ASP A 487 4.79 -18.12 7.99
C ASP A 487 6.06 -18.59 8.74
N ILE A 488 7.15 -17.83 8.57
CA ILE A 488 8.53 -18.10 8.99
C ILE A 488 8.71 -18.63 10.44
N GLU A 489 9.58 -19.65 10.52
CA GLU A 489 10.25 -20.35 11.63
C GLU A 489 9.99 -19.94 13.11
N LEU A 490 9.46 -20.88 13.93
CA LEU A 490 10.08 -21.44 15.17
C LEU A 490 9.14 -22.00 16.26
N PHE A 491 7.80 -22.03 16.12
CA PHE A 491 6.90 -22.54 17.19
C PHE A 491 5.64 -23.28 16.71
N SER A 492 5.01 -24.08 17.56
CA SER A 492 3.85 -24.94 17.20
C SER A 492 2.48 -24.23 17.20
N TRP A 493 2.44 -22.90 16.99
CA TRP A 493 1.25 -22.05 17.07
C TRP A 493 0.73 -21.54 15.71
N TYR A 494 1.15 -22.17 14.61
CA TYR A 494 0.82 -21.82 13.21
C TYR A 494 -0.20 -22.75 12.55
N ILE A 495 -0.92 -23.55 13.35
CA ILE A 495 -1.95 -24.44 12.82
C ILE A 495 -3.26 -23.68 12.61
N CYS A 496 -3.95 -24.01 11.52
CA CYS A 496 -5.26 -23.47 11.19
C CYS A 496 -6.19 -24.58 10.65
N ARG A 497 -7.50 -24.35 10.73
CA ARG A 497 -8.50 -25.23 10.11
C ARG A 497 -8.46 -25.13 8.59
N LEU A 498 -8.23 -23.93 8.09
CA LEU A 498 -8.16 -23.61 6.66
C LEU A 498 -6.94 -22.72 6.37
N ALA A 499 -6.02 -23.22 5.55
CA ALA A 499 -4.89 -22.46 5.02
C ALA A 499 -5.13 -22.15 3.54
N VAL A 500 -5.29 -20.87 3.21
CA VAL A 500 -5.47 -20.39 1.84
C VAL A 500 -4.19 -19.69 1.39
N ALA A 501 -3.20 -20.47 0.93
CA ALA A 501 -1.86 -19.98 0.55
C ALA A 501 -1.78 -19.35 -0.86
N LYS A 502 -2.93 -19.11 -1.50
CA LYS A 502 -3.06 -18.65 -2.89
C LYS A 502 -4.19 -17.62 -2.96
N PRO A 503 -4.20 -16.72 -3.97
CA PRO A 503 -5.27 -15.74 -4.12
C PRO A 503 -6.57 -16.41 -4.61
N LEU A 504 -7.25 -17.14 -3.74
CA LEU A 504 -8.49 -17.89 -4.01
C LEU A 504 -9.70 -17.17 -3.43
N ILE A 505 -10.87 -17.46 -4.01
CA ILE A 505 -12.16 -17.00 -3.49
C ILE A 505 -12.84 -18.16 -2.78
N ILE A 506 -12.88 -18.12 -1.45
CA ILE A 506 -13.60 -19.10 -0.64
C ILE A 506 -14.96 -18.51 -0.28
N LYS A 507 -16.04 -19.12 -0.77
CA LYS A 507 -17.37 -18.54 -0.69
C LYS A 507 -18.40 -19.55 -0.19
N SER A 508 -19.07 -19.20 0.89
CA SER A 508 -20.27 -19.86 1.35
C SER A 508 -21.45 -19.58 0.41
N VAL A 509 -22.21 -20.62 0.09
CA VAL A 509 -23.40 -20.49 -0.77
C VAL A 509 -24.61 -19.98 -0.01
N GLU A 510 -24.76 -20.40 1.25
CA GLU A 510 -25.96 -20.15 2.08
C GLU A 510 -25.71 -19.10 3.19
N GLY A 511 -24.56 -18.44 3.16
CA GLY A 511 -24.20 -17.39 4.09
C GLY A 511 -23.72 -17.88 5.47
N PRO A 512 -23.39 -16.93 6.36
CA PRO A 512 -22.70 -17.23 7.62
C PRO A 512 -23.60 -17.95 8.63
N GLN A 513 -24.93 -17.85 8.51
CA GLN A 513 -25.87 -18.46 9.45
C GLN A 513 -25.82 -19.99 9.46
N THR A 514 -25.32 -20.62 8.38
CA THR A 514 -25.35 -22.07 8.20
C THR A 514 -24.01 -22.69 7.80
N THR A 515 -23.00 -21.87 7.53
CA THR A 515 -21.68 -22.34 7.06
C THR A 515 -20.61 -21.89 8.05
N ILE A 516 -20.11 -22.84 8.84
CA ILE A 516 -19.28 -22.58 10.02
C ILE A 516 -17.91 -23.24 9.84
N ILE A 517 -16.85 -22.48 10.06
CA ILE A 517 -15.49 -22.99 10.24
C ILE A 517 -15.17 -22.89 11.73
N ASP A 518 -14.92 -24.04 12.36
CA ASP A 518 -14.76 -24.14 13.82
C ASP A 518 -13.32 -24.49 14.20
N GLY A 519 -12.63 -23.57 14.87
CA GLY A 519 -11.29 -23.72 15.42
C GLY A 519 -11.21 -24.70 16.60
N ASN A 520 -12.33 -25.16 17.16
CA ASN A 520 -12.49 -26.03 18.34
C ASN A 520 -11.72 -25.61 19.59
N GLY A 521 -11.27 -24.36 19.69
CA GLY A 521 -10.48 -23.81 20.79
C GLY A 521 -9.00 -24.17 20.74
N GLU A 522 -8.53 -24.83 19.68
CA GLU A 522 -7.16 -25.38 19.60
C GLU A 522 -6.29 -24.70 18.54
N MET A 523 -6.91 -24.08 17.53
CA MET A 523 -6.20 -23.51 16.39
C MET A 523 -6.96 -22.37 15.74
N ARG A 524 -6.27 -21.63 14.88
CA ARG A 524 -6.86 -20.57 14.06
C ARG A 524 -7.98 -21.12 13.17
N CYS A 525 -9.05 -20.36 12.93
CA CYS A 525 -10.04 -20.80 11.94
C CYS A 525 -9.47 -20.69 10.52
N VAL A 526 -9.00 -19.51 10.09
CA VAL A 526 -8.52 -19.30 8.71
C VAL A 526 -7.22 -18.51 8.65
N HIS A 527 -6.28 -18.95 7.81
CA HIS A 527 -5.16 -18.16 7.33
C HIS A 527 -5.40 -17.81 5.84
N LEU A 528 -5.27 -16.53 5.49
CA LEU A 528 -5.45 -16.00 4.13
C LEU A 528 -4.14 -15.36 3.65
N ALA A 529 -3.59 -15.89 2.56
CA ALA A 529 -2.48 -15.27 1.87
C ALA A 529 -2.93 -14.10 0.98
N ASN A 530 -1.96 -13.28 0.58
CA ASN A 530 -2.18 -12.08 -0.24
C ASN A 530 -3.14 -12.32 -1.42
N GLY A 531 -4.16 -11.45 -1.53
CA GLY A 531 -5.19 -11.50 -2.57
C GLY A 531 -6.29 -12.55 -2.37
N ALA A 532 -6.31 -13.31 -1.27
CA ALA A 532 -7.37 -14.26 -0.97
C ALA A 532 -8.65 -13.58 -0.46
N ILE A 533 -9.80 -14.15 -0.81
CA ILE A 533 -11.13 -13.66 -0.41
C ILE A 533 -11.87 -14.73 0.37
N LEU A 534 -12.39 -14.37 1.55
CA LEU A 534 -13.28 -15.21 2.34
C LEU A 534 -14.66 -14.55 2.47
N SER A 535 -15.72 -15.26 2.07
CA SER A 535 -17.06 -14.68 2.07
C SER A 535 -18.15 -15.59 2.64
N GLY A 536 -18.95 -15.04 3.56
CA GLY A 536 -20.19 -15.67 4.00
C GLY A 536 -20.02 -16.77 5.05
N PHE A 537 -18.97 -16.73 5.87
CA PHE A 537 -18.71 -17.78 6.88
C PHE A 537 -18.91 -17.26 8.30
N THR A 538 -19.34 -18.16 9.20
CA THR A 538 -19.08 -17.99 10.62
C THR A 538 -17.74 -18.62 10.97
N LEU A 539 -16.83 -17.85 11.58
CA LEU A 539 -15.56 -18.33 12.15
C LEU A 539 -15.69 -18.32 13.67
N THR A 540 -15.52 -19.48 14.31
CA THR A 540 -15.74 -19.59 15.76
C THR A 540 -14.79 -20.53 16.46
N ASN A 541 -14.61 -20.31 17.77
CA ASN A 541 -13.67 -21.02 18.64
C ASN A 541 -12.25 -21.09 18.07
N GLY A 542 -11.81 -20.08 17.32
CA GLY A 542 -10.44 -19.98 16.89
C GLY A 542 -9.51 -19.64 18.07
N SER A 543 -8.35 -20.28 18.16
CA SER A 543 -7.31 -19.96 19.14
C SER A 543 -5.95 -19.91 18.47
N ALA A 544 -5.29 -18.76 18.50
CA ALA A 544 -4.01 -18.56 17.82
C ALA A 544 -3.13 -17.52 18.52
N TRP A 545 -1.91 -17.33 18.03
CA TRP A 545 -1.08 -16.21 18.48
C TRP A 545 -1.58 -14.87 17.93
N TYR A 546 -1.84 -14.86 16.61
CA TYR A 546 -2.45 -13.75 15.87
C TYR A 546 -3.70 -14.23 15.13
N GLY A 547 -4.75 -13.42 15.15
CA GLY A 547 -5.92 -13.63 14.31
C GLY A 547 -6.65 -14.92 14.65
N GLY A 548 -7.21 -15.03 15.86
CA GLY A 548 -7.86 -16.27 16.32
C GLY A 548 -8.90 -16.79 15.32
N GLY A 549 -9.78 -15.90 14.87
CA GLY A 549 -10.71 -16.20 13.77
C GLY A 549 -9.99 -16.21 12.42
N VAL A 550 -9.39 -15.09 12.03
CA VAL A 550 -8.66 -14.98 10.77
C VAL A 550 -7.34 -14.24 10.93
N TYR A 551 -6.30 -14.79 10.33
CA TYR A 551 -5.07 -14.07 10.01
C TYR A 551 -5.06 -13.80 8.50
N ALA A 552 -5.00 -12.54 8.13
CA ALA A 552 -4.96 -12.09 6.77
C ALA A 552 -3.63 -11.38 6.51
N GLU A 553 -2.90 -11.87 5.51
CA GLU A 553 -1.69 -11.21 5.05
C GLU A 553 -1.99 -9.79 4.54
N PRO A 554 -0.98 -8.90 4.52
CA PRO A 554 -1.22 -7.47 4.41
C PRO A 554 -1.77 -6.99 3.06
N SER A 555 -1.50 -7.71 1.97
CA SER A 555 -1.79 -7.24 0.62
C SER A 555 -3.05 -7.88 0.05
N GLY A 556 -4.15 -7.11 0.01
CA GLY A 556 -5.33 -7.44 -0.79
C GLY A 556 -6.23 -8.57 -0.26
N CYS A 557 -6.06 -9.01 0.99
CA CYS A 557 -6.98 -9.96 1.61
C CYS A 557 -8.34 -9.32 1.90
N VAL A 558 -9.43 -9.96 1.48
CA VAL A 558 -10.80 -9.48 1.71
C VAL A 558 -11.61 -10.49 2.49
N ILE A 559 -12.25 -10.05 3.57
CA ILE A 559 -13.19 -10.84 4.38
C ILE A 559 -14.54 -10.15 4.32
N THR A 560 -15.58 -10.81 3.82
CA THR A 560 -16.86 -10.12 3.59
C THR A 560 -18.10 -10.94 3.94
N ASN A 561 -19.06 -10.28 4.59
CA ASN A 561 -20.30 -10.90 5.07
C ASN A 561 -20.04 -12.08 6.01
N CYS A 562 -19.00 -11.98 6.84
CA CYS A 562 -18.60 -13.02 7.78
C CYS A 562 -18.98 -12.66 9.22
N VAL A 563 -19.17 -13.69 10.04
CA VAL A 563 -19.37 -13.56 11.50
C VAL A 563 -18.17 -14.18 12.21
N LEU A 564 -17.36 -13.37 12.88
CA LEU A 564 -16.20 -13.81 13.64
C LEU A 564 -16.59 -13.76 15.12
N THR A 565 -16.83 -14.93 15.73
CA THR A 565 -17.39 -14.99 17.07
C THR A 565 -16.70 -15.98 18.01
N GLY A 566 -16.44 -15.54 19.25
CA GLY A 566 -15.86 -16.41 20.27
C GLY A 566 -14.44 -16.88 19.94
N ASN A 567 -13.68 -16.10 19.19
CA ASN A 567 -12.30 -16.42 18.86
C ASN A 567 -11.33 -15.71 19.82
N SER A 568 -10.17 -16.32 20.07
CA SER A 568 -9.14 -15.78 20.95
C SER A 568 -7.79 -15.74 20.25
N ALA A 569 -7.07 -14.65 20.42
CA ALA A 569 -5.65 -14.55 20.10
C ALA A 569 -4.85 -14.38 21.41
N TRP A 570 -3.61 -14.84 21.44
CA TRP A 570 -2.71 -14.53 22.55
C TRP A 570 -2.29 -13.07 22.52
N GLU A 571 -1.92 -12.56 21.34
CA GLU A 571 -1.29 -11.25 21.22
C GLU A 571 -2.18 -10.26 20.46
N HIS A 572 -2.57 -10.56 19.23
CA HIS A 572 -3.26 -9.56 18.38
C HIS A 572 -4.46 -10.12 17.62
N GLY A 573 -5.56 -9.37 17.64
CA GLY A 573 -6.69 -9.60 16.73
C GLY A 573 -7.46 -10.87 17.07
N GLY A 574 -8.24 -10.87 18.16
CA GLY A 574 -8.97 -12.06 18.59
C GLY A 574 -9.90 -12.60 17.49
N GLY A 575 -10.67 -11.69 16.89
CA GLY A 575 -11.44 -11.96 15.68
C GLY A 575 -10.55 -11.99 14.44
N ALA A 576 -9.97 -10.84 14.08
CA ALA A 576 -9.19 -10.67 12.85
C ALA A 576 -7.86 -9.95 13.08
N HIS A 577 -6.81 -10.44 12.42
CA HIS A 577 -5.53 -9.76 12.26
C HIS A 577 -5.31 -9.45 10.78
N GLY A 578 -5.17 -8.18 10.42
CA GLY A 578 -4.97 -7.74 9.04
C GLY A 578 -6.25 -7.73 8.19
N GLY A 579 -6.06 -7.49 6.88
CA GLY A 579 -7.09 -7.60 5.85
C GLY A 579 -8.12 -6.47 5.80
N THR A 580 -8.94 -6.49 4.74
CA THR A 580 -10.07 -5.57 4.57
C THR A 580 -11.39 -6.31 4.81
N LEU A 581 -12.15 -5.86 5.80
CA LEU A 581 -13.41 -6.46 6.21
C LEU A 581 -14.59 -5.63 5.71
N TYR A 582 -15.56 -6.27 5.06
CA TYR A 582 -16.80 -5.63 4.61
C TYR A 582 -18.03 -6.31 5.18
N ASN A 583 -18.92 -5.56 5.82
CA ASN A 583 -20.19 -6.06 6.34
C ASN A 583 -20.00 -7.27 7.28
N CYS A 584 -18.94 -7.23 8.10
CA CYS A 584 -18.61 -8.31 9.03
C CYS A 584 -19.11 -7.99 10.44
N THR A 585 -19.47 -9.04 11.18
CA THR A 585 -19.77 -8.94 12.62
C THR A 585 -18.65 -9.62 13.40
N LEU A 586 -17.98 -8.87 14.28
CA LEU A 586 -16.93 -9.36 15.16
C LEU A 586 -17.46 -9.28 16.60
N THR A 587 -17.76 -10.43 17.21
CA THR A 587 -18.44 -10.44 18.51
C THR A 587 -17.90 -11.46 19.50
N GLY A 588 -17.67 -11.01 20.74
CA GLY A 588 -17.21 -11.89 21.82
C GLY A 588 -15.82 -12.46 21.59
N ASN A 589 -14.95 -11.75 20.86
CA ASN A 589 -13.57 -12.19 20.63
C ASN A 589 -12.62 -11.57 21.67
N SER A 590 -11.48 -12.24 21.93
CA SER A 590 -10.51 -11.82 22.94
C SER A 590 -9.06 -11.81 22.45
N ALA A 591 -8.26 -10.85 22.89
CA ALA A 591 -6.81 -10.80 22.63
C ALA A 591 -6.06 -9.98 23.69
N TRP A 592 -4.72 -9.89 23.59
CA TRP A 592 -3.97 -8.88 24.34
C TRP A 592 -4.24 -7.47 23.79
N GLU A 593 -4.20 -7.30 22.46
CA GLU A 593 -4.62 -6.08 21.77
C GLU A 593 -5.58 -6.36 20.63
N GLY A 594 -6.56 -5.46 20.42
CA GLY A 594 -7.49 -5.59 19.30
C GLY A 594 -8.41 -6.80 19.46
N GLY A 595 -9.17 -6.87 20.55
CA GLY A 595 -10.02 -8.03 20.87
C GLY A 595 -10.89 -8.47 19.69
N GLY A 596 -11.53 -7.50 19.01
CA GLY A 596 -12.21 -7.73 17.73
C GLY A 596 -11.24 -7.78 16.56
N ALA A 597 -10.57 -6.66 16.26
CA ALA A 597 -9.67 -6.54 15.12
C ALA A 597 -8.34 -5.85 15.46
N TYR A 598 -7.26 -6.29 14.81
CA TYR A 598 -5.96 -5.65 14.83
C TYR A 598 -5.45 -5.47 13.40
N TRP A 599 -4.95 -4.28 13.04
CA TRP A 599 -4.43 -3.95 11.70
C TRP A 599 -5.41 -4.18 10.55
N GLY A 600 -6.70 -4.09 10.80
CA GLY A 600 -7.72 -4.23 9.77
C GLY A 600 -8.14 -2.89 9.17
N THR A 601 -8.65 -2.94 7.93
CA THR A 601 -9.53 -1.89 7.40
C THR A 601 -10.96 -2.41 7.37
N LEU A 602 -11.88 -1.77 8.09
CA LEU A 602 -13.23 -2.27 8.31
C LEU A 602 -14.26 -1.31 7.72
N TYR A 603 -15.17 -1.84 6.89
CA TYR A 603 -16.27 -1.11 6.27
C TYR A 603 -17.60 -1.73 6.68
N ASN A 604 -18.50 -0.90 7.20
CA ASN A 604 -19.86 -1.30 7.60
C ASN A 604 -19.85 -2.51 8.57
N CYS A 605 -18.86 -2.55 9.46
CA CYS A 605 -18.69 -3.67 10.39
C CYS A 605 -19.31 -3.37 11.75
N THR A 606 -19.74 -4.42 12.44
CA THR A 606 -20.23 -4.37 13.82
C THR A 606 -19.24 -5.08 14.73
N LEU A 607 -18.67 -4.34 15.69
CA LEU A 607 -17.73 -4.86 16.68
C LEU A 607 -18.39 -4.79 18.06
N THR A 608 -18.79 -5.94 18.60
CA THR A 608 -19.63 -5.98 19.80
C THR A 608 -19.14 -6.96 20.86
N GLY A 609 -18.93 -6.48 22.08
CA GLY A 609 -18.62 -7.34 23.22
C GLY A 609 -17.25 -8.02 23.12
N ASN A 610 -16.30 -7.44 22.41
CA ASN A 610 -14.93 -7.95 22.32
C ASN A 610 -14.09 -7.44 23.50
N TRP A 611 -13.04 -8.18 23.84
CA TRP A 611 -12.24 -7.94 25.03
C TRP A 611 -10.74 -7.93 24.72
N ALA A 612 -10.03 -6.94 25.25
CA ALA A 612 -8.57 -6.86 25.21
C ALA A 612 -7.98 -6.80 26.62
N ASP A 613 -6.92 -7.57 26.85
CA ASP A 613 -6.15 -7.56 28.11
C ASP A 613 -5.27 -6.32 28.25
N SER A 614 -5.04 -5.55 27.19
CA SER A 614 -4.29 -4.30 27.20
C SER A 614 -5.05 -3.18 26.47
N GLU A 615 -5.02 -3.13 25.14
CA GLU A 615 -5.50 -1.97 24.38
C GLU A 615 -6.51 -2.35 23.27
N GLY A 616 -7.47 -1.48 22.98
CA GLY A 616 -8.31 -1.63 21.79
C GLY A 616 -9.28 -2.81 21.87
N GLY A 617 -10.18 -2.81 22.86
CA GLY A 617 -11.12 -3.94 23.07
C GLY A 617 -11.90 -4.30 21.81
N GLY A 618 -12.42 -3.31 21.10
CA GLY A 618 -13.03 -3.47 19.78
C GLY A 618 -11.97 -3.61 18.69
N ALA A 619 -11.21 -2.54 18.45
CA ALA A 619 -10.16 -2.52 17.43
C ALA A 619 -8.88 -1.83 17.93
N SER A 620 -7.72 -2.31 17.49
CA SER A 620 -6.43 -1.66 17.72
C SER A 620 -5.72 -1.44 16.39
N LYS A 621 -5.09 -0.27 16.21
CA LYS A 621 -4.25 0.08 15.06
C LYS A 621 -4.97 -0.18 13.71
N SER A 622 -6.28 0.10 13.67
CA SER A 622 -7.18 -0.25 12.55
C SER A 622 -7.89 0.98 12.00
N THR A 623 -8.35 0.91 10.75
CA THR A 623 -9.14 1.96 10.10
C THR A 623 -10.59 1.53 9.95
N LEU A 624 -11.53 2.33 10.45
CA LEU A 624 -12.96 1.99 10.48
C LEU A 624 -13.79 3.01 9.69
N TYR A 625 -14.70 2.51 8.86
CA TYR A 625 -15.64 3.28 8.05
C TYR A 625 -17.06 2.76 8.28
N ASN A 626 -17.98 3.64 8.68
CA ASN A 626 -19.39 3.29 8.93
C ASN A 626 -19.58 2.14 9.94
N CYS A 627 -18.72 2.04 10.95
CA CYS A 627 -18.77 0.93 11.89
C CYS A 627 -19.55 1.28 13.16
N THR A 628 -20.18 0.28 13.76
CA THR A 628 -20.71 0.36 15.14
C THR A 628 -19.78 -0.42 16.07
N VAL A 629 -19.22 0.24 17.07
CA VAL A 629 -18.28 -0.34 18.05
C VAL A 629 -18.91 -0.23 19.44
N THR A 630 -19.40 -1.35 19.96
CA THR A 630 -20.33 -1.33 21.10
C THR A 630 -19.99 -2.33 22.19
N GLY A 631 -19.99 -1.89 23.45
CA GLY A 631 -19.87 -2.84 24.57
C GLY A 631 -18.53 -3.57 24.64
N ASN A 632 -17.48 -3.05 24.00
CA ASN A 632 -16.16 -3.65 24.03
C ASN A 632 -15.39 -3.20 25.28
N LEU A 633 -14.45 -4.04 25.73
CA LEU A 633 -13.69 -3.83 26.97
C LEU A 633 -12.19 -3.91 26.70
N ALA A 634 -11.43 -2.93 27.15
CA ALA A 634 -9.99 -3.01 27.35
C ALA A 634 -9.68 -2.82 28.83
N THR A 635 -8.63 -3.45 29.36
CA THR A 635 -8.18 -3.14 30.74
C THR A 635 -7.34 -1.86 30.77
N GLY A 636 -6.58 -1.57 29.71
CA GLY A 636 -5.79 -0.35 29.54
C GLY A 636 -6.60 0.77 28.92
N ASN A 637 -6.35 1.10 27.65
CA ASN A 637 -6.96 2.22 26.95
C ASN A 637 -7.76 1.79 25.71
N GLY A 638 -8.64 2.69 25.26
CA GLY A 638 -9.31 2.53 23.96
C GLY A 638 -10.27 1.35 23.94
N GLY A 639 -11.22 1.28 24.88
CA GLY A 639 -12.16 0.14 24.98
C GLY A 639 -12.86 -0.18 23.66
N GLY A 640 -13.25 0.85 22.91
CA GLY A 640 -13.73 0.73 21.53
C GLY A 640 -12.58 0.67 20.53
N ALA A 641 -11.72 1.70 20.49
CA ALA A 641 -10.60 1.79 19.56
C ALA A 641 -9.30 2.32 20.19
N TYR A 642 -8.14 1.75 19.83
CA TYR A 642 -6.82 2.26 20.23
C TYR A 642 -5.91 2.45 19.03
N GLY A 643 -5.53 3.69 18.72
CA GLY A 643 -4.75 4.03 17.53
C GLY A 643 -5.47 3.75 16.20
N GLY A 644 -5.18 4.55 15.16
CA GLY A 644 -5.81 4.43 13.84
C GLY A 644 -6.88 5.49 13.56
N ALA A 645 -7.68 5.29 12.51
CA ALA A 645 -8.58 6.31 11.99
C ALA A 645 -10.03 5.81 11.89
N LEU A 646 -10.99 6.64 12.31
CA LEU A 646 -12.41 6.31 12.31
C LEU A 646 -13.21 7.37 11.53
N TYR A 647 -14.11 6.92 10.68
CA TYR A 647 -14.95 7.77 9.83
C TYR A 647 -16.40 7.30 9.90
N ASN A 648 -17.33 8.22 10.19
CA ASN A 648 -18.76 7.91 10.28
C ASN A 648 -19.04 6.72 11.22
N CYS A 649 -18.36 6.63 12.37
CA CYS A 649 -18.51 5.51 13.28
C CYS A 649 -19.34 5.88 14.52
N THR A 650 -20.00 4.90 15.12
CA THR A 650 -20.71 5.07 16.40
C THR A 650 -20.07 4.18 17.46
N LEU A 651 -19.46 4.80 18.48
CA LEU A 651 -18.75 4.16 19.58
C LEU A 651 -19.50 4.41 20.89
N THR A 652 -20.10 3.37 21.46
CA THR A 652 -20.91 3.51 22.67
C THR A 652 -20.91 2.30 23.59
N GLY A 653 -21.05 2.51 24.90
CA GLY A 653 -21.05 1.44 25.90
C GLY A 653 -19.71 0.71 26.05
N ASN A 654 -18.62 1.21 25.45
CA ASN A 654 -17.31 0.61 25.59
C ASN A 654 -16.65 1.03 26.91
N SER A 655 -15.70 0.24 27.40
CA SER A 655 -15.06 0.44 28.70
C SER A 655 -13.55 0.27 28.63
N ALA A 656 -12.82 1.17 29.29
CA ALA A 656 -11.38 1.07 29.55
C ALA A 656 -11.00 1.84 30.83
N ASP A 657 -9.75 1.76 31.27
CA ASP A 657 -9.24 2.63 32.32
C ASP A 657 -9.12 4.08 31.84
N SER A 658 -8.77 4.28 30.56
CA SER A 658 -8.73 5.60 29.91
C SER A 658 -9.19 5.54 28.45
N GLY A 659 -9.98 6.53 28.02
CA GLY A 659 -10.49 6.60 26.65
C GLY A 659 -11.34 5.39 26.26
N GLY A 660 -12.34 5.06 27.09
CA GLY A 660 -13.25 3.94 26.87
C GLY A 660 -13.84 3.86 25.46
N GLY A 661 -14.17 4.99 24.84
CA GLY A 661 -14.57 5.02 23.43
C GLY A 661 -13.36 4.86 22.50
N LEU A 662 -12.43 5.81 22.56
CA LEU A 662 -11.22 5.79 21.74
C LEU A 662 -9.98 6.38 22.45
N SER A 663 -8.78 5.90 22.12
CA SER A 663 -7.54 6.43 22.68
C SER A 663 -6.40 6.48 21.67
N SER A 664 -5.63 7.57 21.71
CA SER A 664 -4.25 7.57 21.18
C SER A 664 -3.33 6.84 22.15
N GLY A 665 -2.13 6.49 21.70
CA GLY A 665 -1.17 5.80 22.53
C GLY A 665 0.25 5.84 22.00
N PHE A 666 1.03 4.82 22.32
CA PHE A 666 2.44 4.70 21.98
C PHE A 666 2.74 3.29 21.50
N ASP A 667 3.43 3.17 20.37
CA ASP A 667 3.79 1.88 19.81
C ASP A 667 5.12 1.47 20.42
N PHE A 668 5.12 0.52 21.34
CA PHE A 668 6.35 0.04 21.97
C PHE A 668 7.25 -0.70 20.99
N GLU A 669 6.69 -1.27 19.91
CA GLU A 669 7.48 -1.93 18.86
C GLU A 669 8.25 -0.91 18.02
N THR A 670 7.62 0.22 17.69
CA THR A 670 8.22 1.23 16.80
C THR A 670 8.78 2.45 17.52
N GLY A 671 8.58 2.56 18.84
CA GLY A 671 9.05 3.67 19.66
C GLY A 671 8.43 5.03 19.32
N ARG A 672 7.21 5.04 18.74
CA ARG A 672 6.56 6.26 18.22
C ARG A 672 5.14 6.42 18.75
N ASP A 673 4.64 7.65 18.73
CA ASP A 673 3.25 7.94 19.06
C ASP A 673 2.30 7.27 18.06
N LEU A 674 1.22 6.69 18.57
CA LEU A 674 0.11 6.12 17.83
C LEU A 674 -1.08 7.08 17.91
N PRO A 675 -1.23 8.01 16.94
CA PRO A 675 -2.39 8.89 16.93
C PRO A 675 -3.67 8.09 16.67
N CYS A 676 -4.75 8.48 17.35
CA CYS A 676 -6.10 8.09 17.02
C CYS A 676 -6.88 9.30 16.50
N ALA A 677 -7.48 9.18 15.31
CA ALA A 677 -8.25 10.23 14.66
C ALA A 677 -9.70 9.78 14.43
N ALA A 678 -10.66 10.67 14.68
CA ALA A 678 -12.08 10.42 14.42
C ALA A 678 -12.71 11.57 13.63
N ASN A 679 -13.47 11.25 12.58
CA ASN A 679 -14.19 12.23 11.77
C ASN A 679 -15.64 11.79 11.58
N ASN A 680 -16.60 12.71 11.78
CA ASN A 680 -18.02 12.40 11.71
C ASN A 680 -18.43 11.22 12.63
N CYS A 681 -17.80 11.07 13.80
CA CYS A 681 -18.08 9.96 14.70
C CYS A 681 -18.94 10.38 15.90
N ILE A 682 -19.83 9.49 16.35
CA ILE A 682 -20.47 9.61 17.66
C ILE A 682 -19.67 8.80 18.66
N VAL A 683 -19.21 9.43 19.74
CA VAL A 683 -18.42 8.79 20.79
C VAL A 683 -19.04 9.17 22.14
N TYR A 684 -19.96 8.34 22.61
CA TYR A 684 -20.82 8.69 23.75
C TYR A 684 -21.17 7.48 24.62
N PHE A 685 -21.46 7.73 25.90
CA PHE A 685 -21.82 6.71 26.89
C PHE A 685 -20.76 5.61 27.08
N ASN A 686 -19.47 5.96 27.02
CA ASN A 686 -18.37 5.04 27.32
C ASN A 686 -17.84 5.22 28.75
N LYS A 687 -17.26 4.17 29.33
CA LYS A 687 -16.67 4.15 30.68
C LYS A 687 -15.14 4.27 30.60
N GLY A 688 -14.55 5.08 31.47
CA GLY A 688 -13.13 5.50 31.35
C GLY A 688 -12.94 6.76 30.51
N GLY A 689 -14.02 7.44 30.16
CA GLY A 689 -14.04 8.61 29.26
C GLY A 689 -14.42 8.22 27.83
N ASN A 690 -14.98 9.18 27.08
CA ASN A 690 -15.31 8.94 25.67
C ASN A 690 -14.06 8.88 24.79
N TYR A 691 -13.03 9.65 25.12
CA TYR A 691 -11.78 9.66 24.39
C TYR A 691 -10.59 10.01 25.29
N ALA A 692 -9.37 9.65 24.86
CA ALA A 692 -8.11 10.08 25.48
C ALA A 692 -7.05 10.36 24.40
N GLY A 693 -6.51 11.60 24.37
CA GLY A 693 -5.40 11.98 23.48
C GLY A 693 -5.70 11.97 21.97
N ALA A 694 -6.93 11.70 21.56
CA ALA A 694 -7.32 11.60 20.16
C ALA A 694 -7.65 12.95 19.52
N THR A 695 -7.50 13.04 18.20
CA THR A 695 -7.94 14.18 17.40
C THR A 695 -9.31 13.88 16.81
N MET A 696 -10.29 14.73 17.09
CA MET A 696 -11.67 14.52 16.67
C MET A 696 -12.16 15.73 15.87
N ASN A 697 -12.73 15.52 14.70
CA ASN A 697 -13.36 16.58 13.91
C ASN A 697 -14.79 16.21 13.55
N TYR A 698 -15.70 17.18 13.61
CA TYR A 698 -17.11 16.97 13.29
C TYR A 698 -17.71 15.76 14.03
N CYS A 699 -17.28 15.53 15.28
CA CYS A 699 -17.72 14.41 16.10
C CYS A 699 -18.70 14.87 17.18
N CYS A 700 -19.57 13.96 17.62
CA CYS A 700 -20.46 14.17 18.76
C CYS A 700 -19.91 13.44 19.98
N THR A 701 -19.45 14.18 20.99
CA THR A 701 -18.80 13.63 22.20
C THR A 701 -18.88 14.59 23.37
N THR A 702 -18.77 14.06 24.59
CA THR A 702 -18.61 14.85 25.80
C THR A 702 -17.42 14.34 26.64
N PRO A 703 -16.59 15.21 27.24
CA PRO A 703 -16.55 16.66 27.03
C PRO A 703 -16.13 17.02 25.59
N LEU A 704 -16.25 18.31 25.22
CA LEU A 704 -15.74 18.78 23.94
C LEU A 704 -14.19 18.64 23.87
N PRO A 705 -13.62 18.08 22.77
CA PRO A 705 -12.17 17.99 22.57
C PRO A 705 -11.50 19.36 22.55
N THR A 706 -10.29 19.44 23.11
CA THR A 706 -9.47 20.67 23.13
C THR A 706 -8.73 20.91 21.80
N ASN A 707 -8.69 19.90 20.94
CA ASN A 707 -8.12 19.89 19.60
C ASN A 707 -9.17 19.43 18.57
N GLY A 708 -8.96 19.78 17.30
CA GLY A 708 -9.91 19.50 16.22
C GLY A 708 -11.06 20.51 16.13
N VAL A 709 -11.91 20.34 15.11
CA VAL A 709 -12.91 21.35 14.69
C VAL A 709 -14.30 20.76 14.51
N GLY A 710 -15.35 21.58 14.63
CA GLY A 710 -16.73 21.19 14.27
C GLY A 710 -17.40 20.18 15.21
N ASN A 711 -16.81 19.88 16.37
CA ASN A 711 -17.36 18.91 17.32
C ASN A 711 -18.59 19.46 18.05
N ILE A 712 -19.47 18.55 18.47
CA ILE A 712 -20.70 18.84 19.21
C ILE A 712 -20.66 18.13 20.57
N ASP A 713 -20.94 18.87 21.64
CA ASP A 713 -21.08 18.36 23.02
C ASP A 713 -22.56 18.35 23.42
N ALA A 714 -23.32 17.47 22.77
CA ALA A 714 -24.74 17.26 23.05
C ALA A 714 -25.07 15.76 22.96
N ASP A 715 -26.17 15.35 23.58
CA ASP A 715 -26.65 13.97 23.50
C ASP A 715 -26.98 13.62 22.03
N PRO A 716 -26.46 12.50 21.48
CA PRO A 716 -26.73 12.10 20.09
C PRO A 716 -28.19 11.68 19.83
N ARG A 717 -29.03 11.48 20.85
CA ARG A 717 -30.47 11.16 20.74
C ARG A 717 -30.73 9.91 19.90
N PHE A 718 -30.23 8.77 20.35
CA PHE A 718 -30.51 7.48 19.70
C PHE A 718 -31.96 7.02 19.88
N VAL A 719 -32.50 6.30 18.89
CA VAL A 719 -33.84 5.69 18.94
C VAL A 719 -33.97 4.70 20.09
N ASN A 720 -33.05 3.73 20.19
CA ASN A 720 -33.01 2.76 21.29
C ASN A 720 -31.63 2.12 21.45
N ALA A 721 -30.69 2.86 22.02
CA ALA A 721 -29.32 2.39 22.24
C ALA A 721 -29.23 1.10 23.07
N ALA A 722 -30.14 0.90 24.03
CA ALA A 722 -30.16 -0.31 24.86
C ALA A 722 -30.50 -1.58 24.07
N ALA A 723 -31.20 -1.46 22.94
CA ALA A 723 -31.49 -2.56 22.02
C ALA A 723 -30.52 -2.64 20.84
N GLY A 724 -29.45 -1.81 20.82
CA GLY A 724 -28.51 -1.73 19.70
C GLY A 724 -29.00 -0.89 18.51
N ASP A 725 -30.09 -0.13 18.66
CA ASP A 725 -30.62 0.74 17.61
C ASP A 725 -30.07 2.17 17.78
N PHE A 726 -28.96 2.43 17.09
CA PHE A 726 -28.24 3.71 17.12
C PHE A 726 -28.65 4.67 16.01
N ARG A 727 -29.79 4.44 15.35
CA ARG A 727 -30.38 5.45 14.46
C ARG A 727 -30.69 6.72 15.24
N LEU A 728 -30.62 7.85 14.56
CA LEU A 728 -30.89 9.16 15.14
C LEU A 728 -32.39 9.43 15.26
N LEU A 729 -32.81 10.02 16.38
CA LEU A 729 -34.14 10.59 16.52
C LEU A 729 -34.24 11.91 15.71
N PRO A 730 -35.45 12.31 15.27
CA PRO A 730 -35.64 13.53 14.47
C PRO A 730 -35.15 14.84 15.11
N ASP A 731 -34.91 14.86 16.42
CA ASP A 731 -34.39 16.02 17.15
C ASP A 731 -32.91 15.87 17.54
N SER A 732 -32.20 14.92 16.91
CA SER A 732 -30.78 14.72 17.16
C SER A 732 -29.94 15.89 16.63
N PRO A 733 -28.96 16.38 17.42
CA PRO A 733 -28.02 17.39 16.96
C PRO A 733 -26.99 16.83 15.96
N CYS A 734 -26.95 15.52 15.74
CA CYS A 734 -26.03 14.87 14.81
C CYS A 734 -26.52 14.90 13.36
N ILE A 735 -27.79 15.26 13.13
CA ILE A 735 -28.39 15.36 11.80
C ILE A 735 -27.81 16.56 11.05
N ASP A 736 -27.34 16.36 9.82
CA ASP A 736 -26.73 17.33 8.91
C ASP A 736 -25.51 18.08 9.49
N ALA A 737 -24.83 17.49 10.48
CA ALA A 737 -23.77 18.16 11.23
C ALA A 737 -22.33 17.73 10.84
N GLY A 738 -22.21 16.69 10.01
CA GLY A 738 -20.94 16.14 9.56
C GLY A 738 -20.27 16.93 8.43
N THR A 739 -18.99 16.66 8.19
CA THR A 739 -18.24 17.15 7.04
C THR A 739 -18.36 16.23 5.82
N ASN A 740 -18.04 16.74 4.64
CA ASN A 740 -18.11 15.99 3.40
C ASN A 740 -17.00 14.93 3.33
N LEU A 741 -17.40 13.65 3.26
CA LEU A 741 -16.51 12.50 3.10
C LEU A 741 -16.87 11.65 1.85
N ILE A 742 -17.51 12.26 0.84
CA ILE A 742 -18.09 11.55 -0.32
C ILE A 742 -17.06 10.75 -1.14
N ASN A 743 -15.80 11.17 -1.17
CA ASN A 743 -14.72 10.46 -1.85
C ASN A 743 -14.30 9.17 -1.13
N ILE A 744 -14.84 8.93 0.06
CA ILE A 744 -14.47 7.82 0.94
C ILE A 744 -15.66 6.88 1.16
N ILE A 745 -16.87 7.43 1.35
CA ILE A 745 -18.09 6.68 1.69
C ILE A 745 -19.30 7.28 0.96
N ALA A 746 -20.09 6.44 0.30
CA ALA A 746 -21.31 6.84 -0.43
C ALA A 746 -22.65 6.42 0.24
N THR A 747 -22.61 5.51 1.20
CA THR A 747 -23.79 5.02 1.93
C THR A 747 -23.51 4.88 3.42
N ASP A 748 -24.54 4.80 4.26
CA ASP A 748 -24.43 4.49 5.69
C ASP A 748 -24.33 2.98 5.96
N ILE A 749 -24.29 2.56 7.24
CA ILE A 749 -24.15 1.15 7.64
C ILE A 749 -25.31 0.24 7.20
N VAL A 750 -26.49 0.80 6.89
CA VAL A 750 -27.65 0.04 6.39
C VAL A 750 -27.87 0.23 4.88
N GLY A 751 -26.95 0.92 4.20
CA GLY A 751 -26.97 1.14 2.76
C GLY A 751 -27.80 2.35 2.30
N LEU A 752 -28.19 3.26 3.19
CA LEU A 752 -28.83 4.53 2.79
C LEU A 752 -27.80 5.45 2.14
N PRO A 753 -28.11 6.10 1.00
CA PRO A 753 -27.22 7.08 0.38
C PRO A 753 -26.86 8.22 1.33
N ARG A 754 -25.63 8.74 1.22
CA ARG A 754 -25.15 9.93 1.93
C ARG A 754 -24.60 10.97 0.95
N PRO A 755 -24.77 12.28 1.21
CA PRO A 755 -25.59 12.87 2.28
C PRO A 755 -27.09 12.92 1.91
N LEU A 756 -27.96 12.95 2.92
CA LEU A 756 -29.37 13.34 2.79
C LEU A 756 -29.61 14.73 3.40
N ASP A 757 -30.74 15.37 3.07
CA ASP A 757 -31.21 16.58 3.76
C ASP A 757 -32.11 16.13 4.91
N GLY A 758 -31.49 15.86 6.07
CA GLY A 758 -32.16 15.27 7.22
C GLY A 758 -33.05 16.25 7.98
N ASN A 759 -32.67 17.53 8.00
CA ASN A 759 -33.33 18.62 8.73
C ASN A 759 -34.36 19.40 7.88
N GLY A 760 -34.35 19.22 6.56
CA GLY A 760 -35.31 19.81 5.63
C GLY A 760 -35.02 21.26 5.26
N ASP A 761 -33.78 21.75 5.42
CA ASP A 761 -33.39 23.12 5.09
C ASP A 761 -33.06 23.33 3.59
N GLY A 762 -33.07 22.25 2.81
CA GLY A 762 -32.77 22.24 1.37
C GLY A 762 -31.30 21.96 1.05
N VAL A 763 -30.45 21.67 2.05
CA VAL A 763 -29.01 21.38 1.87
C VAL A 763 -28.67 20.03 2.46
N ALA A 764 -28.44 19.03 1.61
CA ALA A 764 -27.99 17.71 2.05
C ALA A 764 -26.59 17.79 2.68
N ARG A 765 -26.43 17.27 3.90
CA ARG A 765 -25.15 17.16 4.61
C ARG A 765 -25.01 15.78 5.24
N PHE A 766 -23.78 15.39 5.53
CA PHE A 766 -23.54 14.10 6.18
C PHE A 766 -24.03 14.17 7.63
N ASP A 767 -24.63 13.09 8.11
CA ASP A 767 -24.84 12.93 9.55
C ASP A 767 -23.57 12.46 10.25
N ILE A 768 -23.43 12.86 11.51
CA ILE A 768 -22.41 12.34 12.41
C ILE A 768 -22.85 10.95 12.89
N GLY A 769 -21.98 9.95 12.77
CA GLY A 769 -22.20 8.57 13.18
C GLY A 769 -22.43 7.62 12.00
N ALA A 770 -22.70 6.34 12.33
CA ALA A 770 -22.80 5.26 11.35
C ALA A 770 -24.11 5.20 10.54
N TYR A 771 -25.13 5.95 10.96
CA TYR A 771 -26.46 5.96 10.36
C TYR A 771 -26.77 7.31 9.74
N GLU A 772 -27.32 7.33 8.52
CA GLU A 772 -27.90 8.52 7.92
C GLU A 772 -29.38 8.61 8.27
N PHE A 773 -29.81 9.77 8.75
CA PHE A 773 -31.18 10.07 9.04
C PHE A 773 -31.94 10.35 7.75
N ASN A 774 -32.85 9.44 7.43
CA ASN A 774 -33.85 9.69 6.40
C ASN A 774 -35.14 10.23 7.06
N PRO A 775 -35.55 11.49 6.78
CA PRO A 775 -36.78 12.05 7.34
C PRO A 775 -38.03 11.34 6.81
N TYR A 776 -37.94 10.62 5.69
CA TYR A 776 -39.03 9.87 5.08
C TYR A 776 -38.93 8.38 5.45
N ARG A 777 -39.84 7.90 6.31
CA ARG A 777 -39.87 6.51 6.76
C ARG A 777 -41.24 5.88 6.65
N PHE A 778 -41.26 4.63 6.22
CA PHE A 778 -42.43 3.78 6.38
C PHE A 778 -42.44 3.24 7.82
N GLU A 779 -43.50 3.50 8.58
CA GLU A 779 -43.75 2.80 9.83
C GLU A 779 -44.71 1.65 9.55
N PRO A 780 -44.26 0.38 9.61
CA PRO A 780 -45.14 -0.74 9.38
C PRO A 780 -45.99 -0.96 10.62
N THR A 781 -47.26 -0.56 10.57
CA THR A 781 -48.30 -1.40 11.18
C THR A 781 -48.78 -2.33 10.08
N LEU A 782 -48.06 -3.43 9.84
CA LEU A 782 -48.40 -4.41 8.81
C LEU A 782 -49.72 -5.08 9.21
N GLN A 783 -50.82 -4.66 8.61
CA GLN A 783 -52.12 -5.32 8.79
C GLN A 783 -52.73 -5.57 7.42
N PHE A 784 -52.99 -6.84 7.14
CA PHE A 784 -53.99 -7.21 6.15
C PHE A 784 -55.35 -6.84 6.74
N ASP A 785 -56.01 -5.85 6.16
CA ASP A 785 -57.40 -5.55 6.47
C ASP A 785 -58.31 -6.06 5.34
N ALA A 786 -59.64 -5.90 5.52
CA ALA A 786 -60.61 -6.36 4.54
C ALA A 786 -60.53 -5.66 3.15
N GLY A 787 -59.63 -4.68 2.98
CA GLY A 787 -59.49 -3.87 1.78
C GLY A 787 -58.11 -3.89 1.10
N GLY A 788 -57.08 -4.52 1.67
CA GLY A 788 -55.74 -4.56 1.05
C GLY A 788 -54.57 -4.68 2.01
N PHE A 789 -53.36 -4.42 1.49
CA PHE A 789 -52.15 -4.26 2.31
C PHE A 789 -52.06 -2.81 2.78
N ALA A 790 -52.09 -2.60 4.11
CA ALA A 790 -52.04 -1.27 4.70
C ALA A 790 -50.66 -0.95 5.31
N PHE A 791 -50.18 0.28 5.09
CA PHE A 791 -48.97 0.82 5.71
C PHE A 791 -49.11 2.33 5.97
N THR A 792 -48.30 2.86 6.89
CA THR A 792 -48.28 4.31 7.18
C THR A 792 -46.95 4.89 6.73
N VAL A 793 -47.02 5.95 5.92
CA VAL A 793 -45.85 6.73 5.50
C VAL A 793 -45.75 7.95 6.39
N ARG A 794 -44.60 8.13 7.05
CA ARG A 794 -44.28 9.36 7.76
C ARG A 794 -43.16 10.09 7.03
N GLY A 795 -43.19 11.41 7.12
CA GLY A 795 -42.17 12.29 6.59
C GLY A 795 -42.53 13.74 6.87
N GLU A 796 -41.87 14.68 6.21
CA GLU A 796 -42.04 16.11 6.46
C GLU A 796 -43.51 16.55 6.27
N PRO A 797 -44.16 17.14 7.30
CA PRO A 797 -45.55 17.57 7.20
C PRO A 797 -45.74 18.59 6.08
N GLY A 798 -46.66 18.33 5.16
CA GLY A 798 -47.00 19.23 4.04
C GLY A 798 -46.26 18.95 2.74
N LYS A 799 -45.28 18.04 2.70
CA LYS A 799 -44.65 17.59 1.44
C LYS A 799 -45.49 16.52 0.75
N LEU A 800 -45.45 16.52 -0.58
CA LEU A 800 -45.96 15.42 -1.39
C LEU A 800 -44.92 14.30 -1.40
N VAL A 801 -45.36 13.07 -1.17
CA VAL A 801 -44.54 11.87 -1.36
C VAL A 801 -45.17 11.01 -2.44
N ARG A 802 -44.33 10.56 -3.37
CA ARG A 802 -44.68 9.64 -4.43
C ARG A 802 -44.41 8.23 -3.92
N ILE A 803 -45.43 7.40 -3.89
CA ILE A 803 -45.35 6.01 -3.48
C ILE A 803 -45.37 5.16 -4.73
N GLU A 804 -44.34 4.35 -4.90
CA GLU A 804 -44.24 3.41 -6.00
C GLU A 804 -44.28 1.99 -5.46
N ARG A 805 -44.73 1.06 -6.30
CA ARG A 805 -44.67 -0.37 -6.02
C ARG A 805 -43.95 -1.11 -7.12
N SER A 806 -43.38 -2.25 -6.78
CA SER A 806 -42.63 -3.11 -7.71
C SER A 806 -42.89 -4.58 -7.42
N ARG A 807 -42.84 -5.40 -8.47
CA ARG A 807 -42.88 -6.87 -8.38
C ARG A 807 -41.48 -7.51 -8.38
N ASP A 808 -40.48 -6.79 -8.86
CA ASP A 808 -39.15 -7.31 -9.18
C ASP A 808 -38.00 -6.44 -8.64
N LEU A 809 -38.32 -5.36 -7.92
CA LEU A 809 -37.41 -4.29 -7.46
C LEU A 809 -36.72 -3.49 -8.59
N VAL A 810 -37.03 -3.78 -9.86
CA VAL A 810 -36.44 -3.16 -11.05
C VAL A 810 -37.43 -2.19 -11.69
N THR A 811 -38.65 -2.65 -11.94
CA THR A 811 -39.73 -1.87 -12.54
C THR A 811 -40.64 -1.33 -11.45
N TRP A 812 -40.71 0.00 -11.35
CA TRP A 812 -41.48 0.70 -10.33
C TRP A 812 -42.66 1.41 -10.98
N GLU A 813 -43.87 1.11 -10.53
CA GLU A 813 -45.10 1.76 -10.97
C GLU A 813 -45.65 2.66 -9.87
N LEU A 814 -46.24 3.79 -10.27
CA LEU A 814 -46.84 4.73 -9.34
C LEU A 814 -48.05 4.09 -8.65
N ALA A 815 -48.00 3.95 -7.33
CA ALA A 815 -49.11 3.50 -6.50
C ALA A 815 -49.97 4.68 -6.01
N ALA A 816 -49.33 5.75 -5.51
CA ALA A 816 -50.03 6.94 -5.04
C ALA A 816 -49.12 8.19 -5.01
N ILE A 817 -49.71 9.38 -5.01
CA ILE A 817 -49.04 10.62 -4.58
C ILE A 817 -49.85 11.17 -3.42
N VAL A 818 -49.23 11.33 -2.26
CA VAL A 818 -49.94 11.75 -1.06
C VAL A 818 -49.26 12.93 -0.36
N PRO A 819 -50.03 13.93 0.10
CA PRO A 819 -49.54 14.90 1.07
C PRO A 819 -49.34 14.21 2.41
N LEU A 820 -48.20 14.44 3.05
CA LEU A 820 -47.92 13.88 4.37
C LEU A 820 -48.48 14.78 5.48
N PRO A 821 -49.46 14.32 6.28
CA PRO A 821 -49.87 15.02 7.49
C PRO A 821 -48.86 14.74 8.62
N ALA A 822 -48.86 15.59 9.65
CA ALA A 822 -47.94 15.45 10.80
C ALA A 822 -48.03 14.09 11.54
N SER A 823 -49.16 13.39 11.43
CA SER A 823 -49.37 12.06 12.00
C SER A 823 -48.88 10.90 11.12
N GLY A 824 -48.43 11.17 9.89
CA GLY A 824 -48.25 10.17 8.84
C GLY A 824 -49.52 9.88 8.06
N GLN A 825 -49.37 9.49 6.80
CA GLN A 825 -50.44 9.12 5.88
C GLN A 825 -50.59 7.60 5.85
N ARG A 826 -51.75 7.08 6.27
CA ARG A 826 -52.12 5.68 6.05
C ARG A 826 -52.47 5.48 4.58
N LEU A 827 -51.94 4.40 4.00
CA LEU A 827 -52.21 3.93 2.65
C LEU A 827 -52.68 2.49 2.69
N VAL A 828 -53.54 2.15 1.74
CA VAL A 828 -54.04 0.79 1.52
C VAL A 828 -53.88 0.50 0.03
N ASP A 829 -53.09 -0.51 -0.32
CA ASP A 829 -53.05 -1.03 -1.69
C ASP A 829 -54.00 -2.23 -1.81
N PRO A 830 -55.17 -2.07 -2.48
CA PRO A 830 -56.13 -3.15 -2.65
C PRO A 830 -55.63 -4.26 -3.60
N ALA A 831 -54.69 -3.96 -4.49
CA ALA A 831 -54.16 -4.93 -5.47
C ALA A 831 -53.21 -5.96 -4.84
N ALA A 832 -52.71 -5.67 -3.63
CA ALA A 832 -51.82 -6.57 -2.88
C ALA A 832 -52.50 -7.88 -2.44
N THR A 833 -53.83 -7.98 -2.52
CA THR A 833 -54.60 -9.17 -2.09
C THR A 833 -54.49 -10.36 -3.05
N THR A 834 -54.01 -10.13 -4.28
CA THR A 834 -53.91 -11.16 -5.33
C THR A 834 -52.48 -11.51 -5.74
N GLU A 835 -51.47 -10.89 -5.10
CA GLU A 835 -50.07 -10.94 -5.53
C GLU A 835 -49.18 -11.44 -4.37
N PRO A 836 -48.34 -12.47 -4.57
CA PRO A 836 -47.59 -13.10 -3.47
C PRO A 836 -46.45 -12.23 -2.92
N PHE A 837 -45.88 -11.31 -3.71
CA PHE A 837 -44.83 -10.38 -3.29
C PHE A 837 -44.98 -9.03 -3.99
N VAL A 838 -45.12 -7.96 -3.22
CA VAL A 838 -45.16 -6.57 -3.71
C VAL A 838 -44.28 -5.71 -2.81
N PHE A 839 -43.33 -4.98 -3.40
CA PHE A 839 -42.44 -4.05 -2.72
C PHE A 839 -42.97 -2.63 -2.86
N TYR A 840 -42.77 -1.78 -1.84
CA TYR A 840 -43.18 -0.38 -1.86
C TYR A 840 -41.99 0.52 -1.54
N ARG A 841 -41.90 1.68 -2.19
CA ARG A 841 -40.94 2.74 -1.84
C ARG A 841 -41.58 4.12 -1.87
N ALA A 842 -41.02 5.03 -1.09
CA ALA A 842 -41.38 6.43 -1.04
C ALA A 842 -40.27 7.20 -1.72
N VAL A 843 -40.64 8.03 -2.68
CA VAL A 843 -39.74 8.90 -3.41
C VAL A 843 -40.30 10.31 -3.33
N THR A 844 -39.40 11.26 -3.10
CA THR A 844 -39.72 12.67 -3.30
C THR A 844 -40.04 12.89 -4.80
N PRO A 845 -41.09 13.67 -5.12
CA PRO A 845 -41.45 14.00 -6.51
C PRO A 845 -40.34 14.70 -7.29
#